data_AF-A0A3N2G4I0-F1
#
_entry.id   AF-A0A3N2G4I0-F1
#
_cell.length_a   1.000
_cell.length_b   1.000
_cell.length_c   1.000
_cell.angle_alpha   90.00
_cell.angle_beta   90.00
_cell.angle_gamma   90.00
#
_symmetry.space_group_name_H-M   'P 1'
#
loop_
_entity.id
_entity.type
_entity.pdbx_description
1 polymer ?
#
loop_
_entity_poly.entity_id
_entity_poly.type
_entity_poly.pdbx_seq_one_letter_code
_entity_poly.pdbx_strand_id
1 'polypeptide(L)'
;MSPSHGPAAAGPASLDAVVGVVGRAETDNAEGRPERARRRLHGALAALDGIDPSNRVRSVVRVRARALTELVKSEAETGTRTRTAAERLDEMVETGAGEVWPGLQPAIDGTRGLAALRAGRHDEALQLLSAVIDAIDVADPVDGCRALLNRGVLHIERRELSAARADLGECARRARQAGFDRLLFKAEHNLGYVHFYAGHLPEALAQMEAAARTLPGPPRPTALRDRSDVLLEAGLVGVADATLAEAAAMFAAERLTRDVAECELGRAECALLRGDLEAARAFAASARRRFRRRGDEAWAVRATLLSLQADAAAFATSPTDARTRTAWAGLSRRAAVLEDLCAATGRRVWQDAASYVRIEADLARGAVPDPAGLLEALGPVRTDDPLAVRLHGRRIRAVLAIAADEPGRAARYVRAGQRDLENHRARFGSLDLRTAGAVHGTALADLDMQLALSNARPAAVLEAAERVRSVIGGSPRVNPPSDPETAELLWDLRRLIDAGREAPDLPASDPVRVRHVREAQRLKHEILARSWHERGSAREERAARTAEVRRTVERRAGSVLLDVLEHRGELLAVRVDDSGSTLHTLGPAADVAEEVRRVHADLEVLANPLVPADLRAVANRSLDRSLAHIEARLAPALLAPDELVVVAAGWLGVLPWSMLPSRSGRPTVVAPSVHHWMRYAGSAAGRPTHVSAAAGPGLRHAEAEVTEIGQLWPDVEVVVGEDATVARMVELLASPGIVHLAAHGRHEPDNPLFSSVRLADGPLFAHELDMGGAVPDLVLLSSCEVGRASIRAGGEALGLASVLLRTGVGCVVAALAPLPDETALRVMTRTHALLRDEVPIATAVATATHEAREATGALVPLICFGAPV
;
A
#
# COMPACT_ATOMS: atom_id res chain seq x y z
N MET A 1 76.44 21.81 -1.74
CA MET A 1 75.56 22.99 -1.58
C MET A 1 74.52 22.96 -2.69
N SER A 2 73.30 22.54 -2.35
CA SER A 2 72.12 22.68 -3.22
C SER A 2 71.02 23.26 -2.34
N PRO A 3 70.45 24.44 -2.66
CA PRO A 3 69.48 25.07 -1.80
C PRO A 3 68.08 24.49 -2.03
N SER A 4 67.32 24.46 -0.94
CA SER A 4 65.93 24.02 -0.85
C SER A 4 64.99 24.96 -1.60
N HIS A 5 64.06 24.39 -2.38
CA HIS A 5 62.86 25.09 -2.80
C HIS A 5 61.79 24.93 -1.72
N GLY A 6 61.47 26.04 -1.03
CA GLY A 6 60.25 26.16 -0.23
C GLY A 6 59.00 26.27 -1.12
N PRO A 7 57.81 26.01 -0.56
CA PRO A 7 56.55 26.02 -1.30
C PRO A 7 56.20 27.44 -1.77
N ALA A 8 55.87 27.58 -3.05
CA ALA A 8 55.39 28.83 -3.64
C ALA A 8 54.08 29.26 -2.95
N ALA A 9 54.05 30.49 -2.46
CA ALA A 9 52.83 31.14 -1.95
C ALA A 9 51.82 31.27 -3.09
N ALA A 10 50.61 30.73 -2.89
CA ALA A 10 49.50 30.90 -3.82
C ALA A 10 49.13 32.39 -3.92
N GLY A 11 49.15 32.94 -5.14
CA GLY A 11 48.70 34.32 -5.39
C GLY A 11 47.21 34.52 -5.05
N PRO A 12 46.74 35.77 -4.91
CA PRO A 12 45.35 36.06 -4.57
C PRO A 12 44.40 35.46 -5.60
N ALA A 13 43.43 34.67 -5.15
CA ALA A 13 42.42 34.06 -6.02
C ALA A 13 41.61 35.16 -6.74
N SER A 14 41.50 35.08 -8.07
CA SER A 14 40.66 36.00 -8.85
C SER A 14 39.20 35.93 -8.40
N LEU A 15 38.47 37.06 -8.43
CA LEU A 15 37.06 37.12 -8.04
C LEU A 15 36.19 36.06 -8.76
N ASP A 16 36.45 35.77 -10.04
CA ASP A 16 35.74 34.74 -10.81
C ASP A 16 35.93 33.32 -10.24
N ALA A 17 37.13 33.03 -9.71
CA ALA A 17 37.40 31.76 -9.05
C ALA A 17 36.58 31.65 -7.74
N VAL A 18 36.46 32.74 -6.99
CA VAL A 18 35.64 32.81 -5.78
C VAL A 18 34.15 32.65 -6.11
N VAL A 19 33.65 33.35 -7.14
CA VAL A 19 32.28 33.19 -7.66
C VAL A 19 31.98 31.73 -7.98
N GLY A 20 32.90 31.04 -8.67
CA GLY A 20 32.76 29.61 -8.98
C GLY A 20 32.75 28.72 -7.74
N VAL A 21 33.49 29.06 -6.68
CA VAL A 21 33.46 28.33 -5.39
C VAL A 21 32.12 28.54 -4.69
N VAL A 22 31.62 29.78 -4.63
CA VAL A 22 30.33 30.09 -4.00
C VAL A 22 29.18 29.40 -4.73
N GLY A 23 29.14 29.42 -6.07
CA GLY A 23 28.13 28.71 -6.84
C GLY A 23 28.15 27.18 -6.65
N ARG A 24 29.35 26.59 -6.46
CA ARG A 24 29.47 25.17 -6.07
C ARG A 24 28.98 24.90 -4.65
N ALA A 25 29.21 25.83 -3.72
CA ALA A 25 28.70 25.70 -2.36
C ALA A 25 27.17 25.85 -2.29
N GLU A 26 26.59 26.78 -3.07
CA GLU A 26 25.14 26.88 -3.26
C GLU A 26 24.55 25.56 -3.78
N THR A 27 25.25 24.92 -4.72
CA THR A 27 24.89 23.60 -5.24
C THR A 27 24.96 22.51 -4.18
N ASP A 28 26.04 22.45 -3.41
CA ASP A 28 26.15 21.49 -2.31
C ASP A 28 25.03 21.67 -1.28
N ASN A 29 24.74 22.90 -0.86
CA ASN A 29 23.64 23.18 0.06
C ASN A 29 22.30 22.73 -0.53
N ALA A 30 22.06 23.02 -1.81
CA ALA A 30 20.85 22.59 -2.50
C ALA A 30 20.72 21.06 -2.63
N GLU A 31 21.83 20.34 -2.64
CA GLU A 31 21.93 18.86 -2.71
C GLU A 31 22.00 18.19 -1.32
N GLY A 32 21.85 18.93 -0.23
CA GLY A 32 21.91 18.35 1.11
C GLY A 32 23.34 17.97 1.54
N ARG A 33 24.36 18.69 1.05
CA ARG A 33 25.77 18.53 1.41
C ARG A 33 26.30 19.74 2.20
N PRO A 34 25.65 20.15 3.32
CA PRO A 34 25.93 21.42 3.99
C PRO A 34 27.35 21.49 4.54
N GLU A 35 27.93 20.37 4.98
CA GLU A 35 29.30 20.37 5.49
C GLU A 35 30.35 20.57 4.39
N ARG A 36 30.07 20.10 3.16
CA ARG A 36 30.92 20.36 1.98
C ARG A 36 30.81 21.82 1.54
N ALA A 37 29.59 22.37 1.55
CA ALA A 37 29.32 23.77 1.31
C ALA A 37 30.07 24.65 2.33
N ARG A 38 29.90 24.38 3.62
CA ARG A 38 30.54 25.11 4.74
C ARG A 38 32.04 25.22 4.56
N ARG A 39 32.73 24.11 4.25
CA ARG A 39 34.19 24.12 4.00
C ARG A 39 34.58 25.01 2.81
N ARG A 40 33.81 24.97 1.73
CA ARG A 40 34.03 25.82 0.54
C ARG A 40 33.80 27.29 0.86
N LEU A 41 32.76 27.60 1.64
CA LEU A 41 32.36 28.95 1.99
C LEU A 41 33.36 29.62 2.92
N HIS A 42 33.93 28.91 3.91
CA HIS A 42 35.02 29.48 4.71
C HIS A 42 36.25 29.85 3.87
N GLY A 43 36.64 28.99 2.92
CA GLY A 43 37.74 29.30 1.99
C GLY A 43 37.44 30.49 1.07
N ALA A 44 36.20 30.57 0.56
CA ALA A 44 35.75 31.68 -0.26
C ALA A 44 35.71 33.01 0.52
N LEU A 45 35.20 33.00 1.75
CA LEU A 45 35.14 34.18 2.62
C LEU A 45 36.55 34.66 3.00
N ALA A 46 37.47 33.75 3.32
CA ALA A 46 38.87 34.12 3.59
C ALA A 46 39.54 34.81 2.38
N ALA A 47 39.26 34.34 1.16
CA ALA A 47 39.74 34.98 -0.05
C ALA A 47 39.11 36.37 -0.29
N LEU A 48 37.82 36.53 0.03
CA LEU A 48 37.11 37.81 -0.06
C LEU A 48 37.56 38.80 1.02
N ASP A 49 37.97 38.33 2.19
CA ASP A 49 38.46 39.17 3.30
C ASP A 49 39.84 39.78 2.98
N GLY A 50 40.58 39.17 2.03
CA GLY A 50 41.81 39.73 1.47
C GLY A 50 41.60 40.80 0.39
N ILE A 51 40.36 41.08 -0.03
CA ILE A 51 40.02 42.17 -0.96
C ILE A 51 39.66 43.41 -0.14
N ASP A 52 40.28 44.56 -0.47
CA ASP A 52 40.10 45.84 0.24
C ASP A 52 38.61 46.14 0.56
N PRO A 53 38.24 46.28 1.85
CA PRO A 53 36.87 46.57 2.27
C PRO A 53 36.28 47.87 1.70
N SER A 54 37.13 48.84 1.33
CA SER A 54 36.70 50.11 0.71
C SER A 54 36.25 49.94 -0.75
N ASN A 55 36.53 48.78 -1.35
CA ASN A 55 36.16 48.43 -2.71
C ASN A 55 34.66 48.09 -2.81
N ARG A 56 33.81 49.11 -2.92
CA ARG A 56 32.34 49.02 -3.09
C ARG A 56 31.92 48.53 -4.49
N VAL A 57 32.68 47.64 -5.12
CA VAL A 57 32.29 47.05 -6.39
C VAL A 57 31.13 46.08 -6.16
N ARG A 58 30.02 46.30 -6.88
CA ARG A 58 28.77 45.54 -6.76
C ARG A 58 28.96 44.02 -6.81
N SER A 59 29.88 43.51 -7.62
CA SER A 59 30.16 42.07 -7.69
C SER A 59 30.79 41.51 -6.42
N VAL A 60 31.71 42.24 -5.76
CA VAL A 60 32.33 41.80 -4.50
C VAL A 60 31.31 41.78 -3.37
N VAL A 61 30.51 42.84 -3.24
CA VAL A 61 29.42 42.93 -2.26
C VAL A 61 28.43 41.78 -2.44
N ARG A 62 27.99 41.53 -3.67
CA ARG A 62 27.03 40.46 -3.98
C ARG A 62 27.59 39.08 -3.66
N VAL A 63 28.83 38.77 -4.06
CA VAL A 63 29.44 37.44 -3.82
C VAL A 63 29.69 37.21 -2.32
N ARG A 64 30.13 38.24 -1.58
CA ARG A 64 30.31 38.16 -0.12
C ARG A 64 29.00 37.90 0.60
N ALA A 65 27.95 38.66 0.28
CA ALA A 65 26.63 38.45 0.85
C ALA A 65 26.09 37.04 0.54
N ARG A 66 26.21 36.57 -0.71
CA ARG A 66 25.82 35.20 -1.10
C ARG A 66 26.56 34.13 -0.30
N ALA A 67 27.88 34.27 -0.16
CA ALA A 67 28.69 33.34 0.62
C ALA A 67 28.26 33.30 2.10
N LEU A 68 28.00 34.45 2.70
CA LEU A 68 27.51 34.54 4.08
C LEU A 68 26.11 33.95 4.23
N THR A 69 25.18 34.28 3.35
CA THR A 69 23.82 33.71 3.31
C THR A 69 23.84 32.18 3.24
N GLU A 70 24.67 31.61 2.37
CA GLU A 70 24.79 30.15 2.24
C GLU A 70 25.50 29.52 3.43
N LEU A 71 26.42 30.24 4.08
CA LEU A 71 27.09 29.77 5.28
C LEU A 71 26.11 29.69 6.46
N VAL A 72 25.26 30.70 6.63
CA VAL A 72 24.17 30.69 7.63
C VAL A 72 23.29 29.44 7.46
N LYS A 73 22.95 29.07 6.22
CA LYS A 73 22.18 27.85 5.94
C LYS A 73 22.94 26.58 6.33
N SER A 74 24.21 26.47 5.91
CA SER A 74 25.03 25.29 6.22
C SER A 74 25.19 25.10 7.73
N GLU A 75 25.47 26.19 8.46
CA GLU A 75 25.64 26.19 9.91
C GLU A 75 24.37 25.81 10.67
N ALA A 76 23.20 26.26 10.19
CA ALA A 76 21.91 25.85 10.71
C ALA A 76 21.66 24.34 10.54
N GLU A 77 21.98 23.76 9.37
CA GLU A 77 21.77 22.34 9.09
C GLU A 77 22.76 21.44 9.88
N THR A 78 24.03 21.84 9.99
CA THR A 78 25.05 21.07 10.73
C THR A 78 24.96 21.25 12.25
N GLY A 79 24.15 22.20 12.75
CA GLY A 79 24.01 22.49 14.18
C GLY A 79 25.23 23.23 14.76
N THR A 80 26.09 23.77 13.91
CA THR A 80 27.28 24.53 14.29
C THR A 80 26.87 25.99 14.48
N ARG A 81 26.66 26.43 15.73
CA ARG A 81 26.22 27.81 16.01
C ARG A 81 27.41 28.77 15.99
N THR A 82 27.77 29.28 14.82
CA THR A 82 28.64 30.45 14.70
C THR A 82 27.75 31.66 14.38
N ARG A 83 27.49 32.56 15.34
CA ARG A 83 26.67 33.77 15.07
C ARG A 83 27.35 34.74 14.09
N THR A 84 28.64 34.53 13.84
CA THR A 84 29.53 35.38 13.06
C THR A 84 29.08 35.61 11.62
N ALA A 85 28.45 34.64 10.94
CA ALA A 85 28.02 34.84 9.55
C ALA A 85 26.79 35.77 9.44
N ALA A 86 25.85 35.65 10.38
CA ALA A 86 24.66 36.51 10.44
C ALA A 86 25.03 37.93 10.88
N GLU A 87 25.89 38.08 11.89
CA GLU A 87 26.40 39.38 12.35
C GLU A 87 27.11 40.14 11.21
N ARG A 88 27.91 39.43 10.41
CA ARG A 88 28.58 40.01 9.23
C ARG A 88 27.61 40.43 8.12
N LEU A 89 26.44 39.80 8.00
CA LEU A 89 25.39 40.26 7.07
C LEU A 89 24.75 41.56 7.57
N ASP A 90 24.54 41.67 8.88
CA ASP A 90 23.96 42.86 9.51
C ASP A 90 24.89 44.08 9.35
N GLU A 91 26.20 43.88 9.57
CA GLU A 91 27.23 44.90 9.33
C GLU A 91 27.23 45.40 7.87
N MET A 92 26.99 44.51 6.90
CA MET A 92 26.90 44.92 5.48
C MET A 92 25.70 45.84 5.23
N VAL A 93 24.57 45.62 5.90
CA VAL A 93 23.40 46.51 5.82
C VAL A 93 23.72 47.87 6.45
N GLU A 94 24.27 47.86 7.67
CA GLU A 94 24.61 49.07 8.44
C GLU A 94 25.64 49.96 7.73
N THR A 95 26.59 49.36 7.02
CA THR A 95 27.63 50.08 6.26
C THR A 95 27.18 50.59 4.89
N GLY A 96 25.89 50.42 4.55
CA GLY A 96 25.28 50.97 3.34
C GLY A 96 25.47 50.12 2.07
N ALA A 97 25.77 48.83 2.20
CA ALA A 97 25.94 47.95 1.02
C ALA A 97 24.66 47.80 0.19
N GLY A 98 23.49 48.09 0.77
CA GLY A 98 22.19 48.11 0.07
C GLY A 98 22.08 49.19 -1.02
N GLU A 99 22.82 50.29 -0.90
CA GLU A 99 22.88 51.32 -1.96
C GLU A 99 23.58 50.79 -3.21
N VAL A 100 24.51 49.86 -3.04
CA VAL A 100 25.33 49.26 -4.11
C VAL A 100 24.61 48.05 -4.73
N TRP A 101 23.88 47.28 -3.92
CA TRP A 101 23.04 46.18 -4.38
C TRP A 101 21.66 46.23 -3.68
N PRO A 102 20.65 46.81 -4.35
CA PRO A 102 19.29 46.89 -3.81
C PRO A 102 18.67 45.53 -3.42
N GLY A 103 19.13 44.44 -4.05
CA GLY A 103 18.69 43.07 -3.75
C GLY A 103 19.29 42.47 -2.45
N LEU A 104 20.17 43.17 -1.75
CA LEU A 104 20.80 42.69 -0.51
C LEU A 104 19.77 42.40 0.59
N GLN A 105 18.87 43.35 0.84
CA GLN A 105 17.86 43.22 1.89
C GLN A 105 16.90 42.05 1.62
N PRO A 106 16.33 41.89 0.40
CA PRO A 106 15.57 40.70 0.02
C PRO A 106 16.32 39.37 0.24
N ALA A 107 17.62 39.31 -0.06
CA ALA A 107 18.43 38.10 0.11
C ALA A 107 18.61 37.74 1.60
N ILE A 108 18.82 38.74 2.46
CA ILE A 108 18.94 38.58 3.91
C ILE A 108 17.59 38.16 4.51
N ASP A 109 16.51 38.86 4.18
CA ASP A 109 15.18 38.58 4.70
C ASP A 109 14.68 37.21 4.26
N GLY A 110 14.95 36.80 3.02
CA GLY A 110 14.63 35.44 2.56
C GLY A 110 15.39 34.35 3.34
N THR A 111 16.62 34.63 3.75
CA THR A 111 17.44 33.70 4.55
C THR A 111 16.97 33.62 5.99
N ARG A 112 16.66 34.77 6.60
CA ARG A 112 16.08 34.85 7.95
C ARG A 112 14.69 34.23 8.00
N GLY A 113 13.87 34.46 6.97
CA GLY A 113 12.56 33.85 6.80
C GLY A 113 12.64 32.31 6.75
N LEU A 114 13.59 31.76 5.99
CA LEU A 114 13.87 30.32 5.99
C LEU A 114 14.31 29.81 7.37
N ALA A 115 15.19 30.54 8.06
CA ALA A 115 15.64 30.15 9.41
C ALA A 115 14.49 30.20 10.44
N ALA A 116 13.63 31.21 10.37
CA ALA A 116 12.43 31.33 11.20
C ALA A 116 11.45 30.18 10.92
N LEU A 117 11.21 29.86 9.65
CA LEU A 117 10.38 28.72 9.23
C LEU A 117 10.91 27.41 9.81
N ARG A 118 12.21 27.12 9.64
CA ARG A 118 12.85 25.91 10.18
C ARG A 118 12.80 25.80 11.70
N ALA A 119 12.75 26.95 12.39
CA ALA A 119 12.64 27.01 13.84
C ALA A 119 11.18 27.02 14.34
N GLY A 120 10.19 26.92 13.45
CA GLY A 120 8.77 26.93 13.80
C GLY A 120 8.21 28.32 14.19
N ARG A 121 8.94 29.40 13.91
CA ARG A 121 8.48 30.79 14.15
C ARG A 121 7.70 31.28 12.94
N HIS A 122 6.49 30.73 12.79
CA HIS A 122 5.67 30.87 11.57
C HIS A 122 5.30 32.32 11.24
N ASP A 123 4.94 33.15 12.23
CA ASP A 123 4.52 34.53 11.98
C ASP A 123 5.69 35.42 11.54
N GLU A 124 6.86 35.26 12.17
CA GLU A 124 8.10 35.94 11.77
C GLU A 124 8.50 35.51 10.34
N ALA A 125 8.44 34.21 10.04
CA ALA A 125 8.73 33.70 8.71
C ALA A 125 7.76 34.28 7.66
N LEU A 126 6.46 34.34 7.96
CA LEU A 126 5.46 34.90 7.05
C LEU A 126 5.74 36.37 6.75
N GLN A 127 6.07 37.16 7.77
CA GLN A 127 6.38 38.58 7.63
C GLN A 127 7.62 38.80 6.75
N LEU A 128 8.72 38.12 7.06
CA LEU A 128 9.98 38.25 6.32
C LEU A 128 9.85 37.79 4.87
N LEU A 129 9.22 36.65 4.64
CA LEU A 129 9.04 36.11 3.28
C LEU A 129 8.08 36.97 2.45
N SER A 130 7.05 37.55 3.07
CA SER A 130 6.14 38.46 2.37
C SER A 130 6.83 39.76 1.97
N ALA A 131 7.69 40.33 2.82
CA ALA A 131 8.48 41.50 2.46
C ALA A 131 9.37 41.28 1.23
N VAL A 132 9.96 40.09 1.08
CA VAL A 132 10.73 39.73 -0.12
C VAL A 132 9.84 39.65 -1.36
N ILE A 133 8.61 39.14 -1.21
CA ILE A 133 7.66 38.97 -2.31
C ILE A 133 7.03 40.31 -2.72
N ASP A 134 6.79 41.22 -1.78
CA ASP A 134 6.34 42.59 -2.07
C ASP A 134 7.43 43.38 -2.82
N ALA A 135 8.71 43.07 -2.54
CA ALA A 135 9.87 43.62 -3.23
C ALA A 135 10.41 42.74 -4.37
N ILE A 136 9.60 41.83 -4.92
CA ILE A 136 10.08 40.79 -5.85
C ILE A 136 10.72 41.32 -7.13
N ASP A 137 10.33 42.52 -7.58
CA ASP A 137 10.87 43.17 -8.77
C ASP A 137 12.25 43.82 -8.51
N VAL A 138 12.58 44.06 -7.24
CA VAL A 138 13.91 44.57 -6.80
C VAL A 138 14.83 43.42 -6.39
N ALA A 139 14.27 42.32 -5.91
CA ALA A 139 15.01 41.13 -5.53
C ALA A 139 15.72 40.49 -6.73
N ASP A 140 16.86 39.85 -6.50
CA ASP A 140 17.44 38.96 -7.50
C ASP A 140 16.42 37.84 -7.82
N PRO A 141 16.24 37.43 -9.10
CA PRO A 141 15.19 36.47 -9.48
C PRO A 141 15.17 35.17 -8.67
N VAL A 142 16.35 34.69 -8.27
CA VAL A 142 16.51 33.48 -7.44
C VAL A 142 15.95 33.65 -6.03
N ASP A 143 16.06 34.84 -5.43
CA ASP A 143 15.57 35.12 -4.07
C ASP A 143 14.06 35.28 -4.06
N GLY A 144 13.49 35.92 -5.08
CA GLY A 144 12.03 35.96 -5.27
C GLY A 144 11.44 34.55 -5.36
N CYS A 145 12.05 33.67 -6.17
CA CYS A 145 11.63 32.27 -6.26
C CYS A 145 11.80 31.52 -4.92
N ARG A 146 12.92 31.70 -4.22
CA ARG A 146 13.16 31.09 -2.90
C ARG A 146 12.14 31.56 -1.85
N ALA A 147 11.77 32.84 -1.87
CA ALA A 147 10.77 33.39 -0.96
C ALA A 147 9.38 32.81 -1.23
N LEU A 148 8.94 32.78 -2.51
CA LEU A 148 7.70 32.14 -2.92
C LEU A 148 7.68 30.66 -2.54
N LEU A 149 8.77 29.92 -2.78
CA LEU A 149 8.89 28.52 -2.40
C LEU A 149 8.70 28.32 -0.89
N ASN A 150 9.42 29.08 -0.07
CA ASN A 150 9.41 28.93 1.39
C ASN A 150 8.06 29.39 1.99
N ARG A 151 7.45 30.45 1.47
CA ARG A 151 6.12 30.91 1.93
C ARG A 151 5.03 29.92 1.51
N GLY A 152 5.15 29.34 0.31
CA GLY A 152 4.31 28.22 -0.12
C GLY A 152 4.39 27.02 0.83
N VAL A 153 5.58 26.65 1.29
CA VAL A 153 5.76 25.58 2.32
C VAL A 153 5.11 25.96 3.64
N LEU A 154 5.27 27.21 4.09
CA LEU A 154 4.62 27.70 5.31
C LEU A 154 3.07 27.61 5.21
N HIS A 155 2.51 27.98 4.06
CA HIS A 155 1.07 27.84 3.81
C HIS A 155 0.63 26.36 3.82
N ILE A 156 1.46 25.43 3.34
CA ILE A 156 1.20 23.98 3.46
C ILE A 156 1.12 23.55 4.93
N GLU A 157 2.08 23.97 5.75
CA GLU A 157 2.14 23.65 7.20
C GLU A 157 0.91 24.22 7.94
N ARG A 158 0.41 25.39 7.50
CA ARG A 158 -0.80 26.05 8.02
C ARG A 158 -2.12 25.54 7.43
N ARG A 159 -2.09 24.58 6.49
CA ARG A 159 -3.27 24.08 5.75
C ARG A 159 -3.98 25.14 4.90
N GLU A 160 -3.28 26.19 4.51
CA GLU A 160 -3.76 27.27 3.63
C GLU A 160 -3.53 26.89 2.16
N LEU A 161 -4.16 25.80 1.71
CA LEU A 161 -3.83 25.12 0.46
C LEU A 161 -3.96 26.01 -0.80
N SER A 162 -4.91 26.93 -0.83
CA SER A 162 -5.08 27.86 -1.95
C SER A 162 -3.93 28.86 -2.05
N ALA A 163 -3.48 29.41 -0.93
CA ALA A 163 -2.34 30.32 -0.88
C ALA A 163 -1.04 29.60 -1.23
N ALA A 164 -0.84 28.38 -0.69
CA ALA A 164 0.28 27.52 -1.05
C ALA A 164 0.34 27.26 -2.56
N ARG A 165 -0.80 26.90 -3.18
CA ARG A 165 -0.87 26.66 -4.62
C ARG A 165 -0.49 27.90 -5.44
N ALA A 166 -0.96 29.07 -5.04
CA ALA A 166 -0.66 30.33 -5.72
C ALA A 166 0.85 30.63 -5.69
N ASP A 167 1.47 30.59 -4.51
CA ASP A 167 2.90 30.89 -4.33
C ASP A 167 3.80 29.87 -5.05
N LEU A 168 3.49 28.57 -4.92
CA LEU A 168 4.27 27.51 -5.56
C LEU A 168 4.10 27.50 -7.08
N GLY A 169 2.89 27.77 -7.58
CA GLY A 169 2.63 27.91 -9.01
C GLY A 169 3.39 29.09 -9.62
N GLU A 170 3.39 30.22 -8.93
CA GLU A 170 4.17 31.41 -9.35
C GLU A 170 5.67 31.16 -9.27
N CYS A 171 6.15 30.48 -8.22
CA CYS A 171 7.55 30.05 -8.11
C CYS A 171 7.96 29.16 -9.30
N ALA A 172 7.16 28.13 -9.63
CA ALA A 172 7.42 27.24 -10.76
C ALA A 172 7.47 28.02 -12.09
N ARG A 173 6.53 28.95 -12.30
CA ARG A 173 6.49 29.78 -13.51
C ARG A 173 7.76 30.64 -13.64
N ARG A 174 8.16 31.35 -12.58
CA ARG A 174 9.37 32.20 -12.59
C ARG A 174 10.65 31.37 -12.71
N ALA A 175 10.73 30.25 -11.99
CA ALA A 175 11.88 29.34 -12.06
C ALA A 175 12.07 28.78 -13.48
N ARG A 176 10.98 28.39 -14.16
CA ARG A 176 11.02 27.93 -15.56
C ARG A 176 11.51 29.02 -16.51
N GLN A 177 11.01 30.25 -16.38
CA GLN A 177 11.42 31.39 -17.21
C GLN A 177 12.90 31.75 -17.02
N ALA A 178 13.43 31.60 -15.81
CA ALA A 178 14.80 31.93 -15.47
C ALA A 178 15.80 30.75 -15.61
N GLY A 179 15.35 29.56 -15.98
CA GLY A 179 16.20 28.36 -16.08
C GLY A 179 16.70 27.82 -14.73
N PHE A 180 15.92 28.01 -13.66
CA PHE A 180 16.24 27.53 -12.32
C PHE A 180 15.65 26.13 -12.07
N ASP A 181 16.13 25.12 -12.79
CA ASP A 181 15.56 23.76 -12.80
C ASP A 181 15.37 23.16 -11.41
N ARG A 182 16.30 23.45 -10.48
CA ARG A 182 16.20 22.96 -9.08
C ARG A 182 15.08 23.59 -8.28
N LEU A 183 14.81 24.88 -8.51
CA LEU A 183 13.70 25.56 -7.86
C LEU A 183 12.37 25.16 -8.51
N LEU A 184 12.38 24.94 -9.83
CA LEU A 184 11.23 24.38 -10.55
C LEU A 184 10.86 23.01 -9.97
N PHE A 185 11.82 22.09 -9.87
CA PHE A 185 11.65 20.78 -9.24
C PHE A 185 11.04 20.90 -7.83
N LYS A 186 11.61 21.74 -6.96
CA LYS A 186 11.14 21.91 -5.57
C LYS A 186 9.71 22.46 -5.52
N ALA A 187 9.39 23.43 -6.37
CA ALA A 187 8.06 24.03 -6.43
C ALA A 187 7.02 23.02 -6.92
N GLU A 188 7.33 22.28 -7.99
CA GLU A 188 6.45 21.24 -8.54
C GLU A 188 6.26 20.08 -7.57
N HIS A 189 7.32 19.63 -6.88
CA HIS A 189 7.23 18.62 -5.83
C HIS A 189 6.35 19.08 -4.65
N ASN A 190 6.49 20.33 -4.22
CA ASN A 190 5.66 20.90 -3.16
C ASN A 190 4.20 21.11 -3.59
N LEU A 191 3.91 21.32 -4.88
CA LEU A 191 2.54 21.26 -5.39
C LEU A 191 1.93 19.86 -5.21
N GLY A 192 2.75 18.81 -5.28
CA GLY A 192 2.36 17.44 -4.89
C GLY A 192 1.90 17.36 -3.43
N TYR A 193 2.58 18.05 -2.51
CA TYR A 193 2.13 18.16 -1.11
C TYR A 193 0.80 18.90 -0.96
N VAL A 194 0.51 19.89 -1.80
CA VAL A 194 -0.80 20.56 -1.82
C VAL A 194 -1.89 19.55 -2.21
N HIS A 195 -1.63 18.68 -3.18
CA HIS A 195 -2.54 17.58 -3.52
C HIS A 195 -2.69 16.58 -2.38
N PHE A 196 -1.60 16.20 -1.72
CA PHE A 196 -1.60 15.29 -0.58
C PHE A 196 -2.54 15.77 0.52
N TYR A 197 -2.39 17.03 0.96
CA TYR A 197 -3.23 17.59 2.03
C TYR A 197 -4.65 17.96 1.57
N ALA A 198 -4.89 18.08 0.26
CA ALA A 198 -6.25 18.13 -0.28
C ALA A 198 -6.93 16.74 -0.31
N GLY A 199 -6.20 15.67 0.02
CA GLY A 199 -6.70 14.28 -0.06
C GLY A 199 -6.68 13.69 -1.46
N HIS A 200 -6.00 14.34 -2.41
CA HIS A 200 -5.80 13.91 -3.80
C HIS A 200 -4.49 13.14 -3.92
N LEU A 201 -4.44 11.97 -3.27
CA LEU A 201 -3.21 11.17 -3.16
C LEU A 201 -2.66 10.69 -4.52
N PRO A 202 -3.49 10.23 -5.48
CA PRO A 202 -3.01 9.89 -6.83
C PRO A 202 -2.32 11.06 -7.53
N GLU A 203 -2.93 12.24 -7.50
CA GLU A 203 -2.35 13.45 -8.09
C GLU A 203 -1.09 13.90 -7.35
N ALA A 204 -1.01 13.69 -6.03
CA ALA A 204 0.19 13.98 -5.26
C ALA A 204 1.37 13.12 -5.73
N LEU A 205 1.16 11.80 -5.85
CA LEU A 205 2.18 10.87 -6.37
C LEU A 205 2.59 11.24 -7.80
N ALA A 206 1.61 11.50 -8.67
CA ALA A 206 1.85 11.86 -10.08
C ALA A 206 2.69 13.13 -10.20
N GLN A 207 2.32 14.16 -9.44
CA GLN A 207 3.00 15.45 -9.45
C GLN A 207 4.42 15.36 -8.88
N MET A 208 4.63 14.62 -7.78
CA MET A 208 5.96 14.40 -7.20
C MET A 208 6.87 13.60 -8.15
N GLU A 209 6.34 12.59 -8.82
CA GLU A 209 7.10 11.76 -9.76
C GLU A 209 7.44 12.52 -11.05
N ALA A 210 6.48 13.29 -11.59
CA ALA A 210 6.71 14.18 -12.72
C ALA A 210 7.81 15.21 -12.40
N ALA A 211 7.75 15.84 -11.22
CA ALA A 211 8.79 16.75 -10.76
C ALA A 211 10.15 16.03 -10.72
N ALA A 212 10.24 14.83 -10.13
CA ALA A 212 11.49 14.08 -10.02
C ALA A 212 12.15 13.81 -11.39
N ARG A 213 11.36 13.58 -12.45
CA ARG A 213 11.85 13.37 -13.83
C ARG A 213 12.46 14.62 -14.47
N THR A 214 12.08 15.83 -14.03
CA THR A 214 12.58 17.08 -14.64
C THR A 214 14.05 17.38 -14.38
N LEU A 215 14.68 16.75 -13.36
CA LEU A 215 16.06 17.04 -12.99
C LEU A 215 16.93 15.78 -13.05
N PRO A 216 17.93 15.71 -13.97
CA PRO A 216 18.75 14.52 -14.16
C PRO A 216 19.61 14.21 -12.92
N GLY A 217 20.04 12.95 -12.81
CA GLY A 217 20.90 12.45 -11.74
C GLY A 217 20.21 11.41 -10.85
N PRO A 218 20.87 11.01 -9.74
CA PRO A 218 20.29 10.04 -8.81
C PRO A 218 19.02 10.59 -8.13
N PRO A 219 18.16 9.71 -7.61
CA PRO A 219 17.02 10.11 -6.78
C PRO A 219 17.44 11.04 -5.65
N ARG A 220 16.53 11.92 -5.23
CA ARG A 220 16.78 12.85 -4.11
C ARG A 220 16.21 12.24 -2.83
N PRO A 221 17.00 12.09 -1.75
CA PRO A 221 16.54 11.39 -0.57
C PRO A 221 15.37 12.11 0.13
N THR A 222 15.32 13.45 0.06
CA THR A 222 14.16 14.23 0.53
C THR A 222 12.90 13.92 -0.26
N ALA A 223 12.99 13.80 -1.59
CA ALA A 223 11.83 13.48 -2.42
C ALA A 223 11.31 12.05 -2.17
N LEU A 224 12.23 11.10 -1.95
CA LEU A 224 11.88 9.73 -1.55
C LEU A 224 11.14 9.72 -0.21
N ARG A 225 11.71 10.38 0.81
CA ARG A 225 11.09 10.51 2.14
C ARG A 225 9.70 11.15 2.06
N ASP A 226 9.56 12.22 1.30
CA ASP A 226 8.31 12.94 1.16
C ASP A 226 7.24 12.12 0.44
N ARG A 227 7.61 11.41 -0.63
CA ARG A 227 6.75 10.46 -1.32
C ARG A 227 6.27 9.36 -0.38
N SER A 228 7.11 8.89 0.54
CA SER A 228 6.73 7.87 1.52
C SER A 228 5.60 8.30 2.45
N ASP A 229 5.46 9.59 2.77
CA ASP A 229 4.31 10.09 3.55
C ASP A 229 2.99 9.84 2.79
N VAL A 230 3.00 10.06 1.47
CA VAL A 230 1.84 9.83 0.59
C VAL A 230 1.55 8.33 0.43
N LEU A 231 2.60 7.51 0.23
CA LEU A 231 2.49 6.05 0.12
C LEU A 231 1.93 5.42 1.40
N LEU A 232 2.34 5.94 2.57
CA LEU A 232 1.85 5.48 3.86
C LEU A 232 0.37 5.81 4.07
N GLU A 233 -0.05 7.04 3.75
CA GLU A 233 -1.46 7.45 3.82
C GLU A 233 -2.33 6.63 2.84
N ALA A 234 -1.78 6.27 1.68
CA ALA A 234 -2.39 5.35 0.72
C ALA A 234 -2.47 3.89 1.22
N GLY A 235 -1.74 3.53 2.29
CA GLY A 235 -1.68 2.17 2.83
C GLY A 235 -0.64 1.26 2.15
N LEU A 236 0.19 1.79 1.24
CA LEU A 236 1.30 1.06 0.58
C LEU A 236 2.50 0.91 1.52
N VAL A 237 2.26 0.31 2.69
CA VAL A 237 3.19 0.31 3.82
C VAL A 237 4.53 -0.34 3.49
N GLY A 238 4.53 -1.44 2.72
CA GLY A 238 5.76 -2.13 2.31
C GLY A 238 6.63 -1.27 1.39
N VAL A 239 6.00 -0.61 0.41
CA VAL A 239 6.70 0.30 -0.52
C VAL A 239 7.23 1.52 0.22
N ALA A 240 6.44 2.09 1.13
CA ALA A 240 6.84 3.23 1.95
C ALA A 240 8.07 2.89 2.81
N ASP A 241 8.09 1.74 3.49
CA ASP A 241 9.23 1.29 4.33
C ASP A 241 10.50 1.08 3.50
N ALA A 242 10.40 0.45 2.33
CA ALA A 242 11.53 0.26 1.42
C ALA A 242 12.09 1.60 0.92
N THR A 243 11.21 2.52 0.51
CA THR A 243 11.57 3.87 0.04
C THR A 243 12.22 4.69 1.17
N LEU A 244 11.72 4.58 2.40
CA LEU A 244 12.31 5.24 3.57
C LEU A 244 13.67 4.64 3.95
N ALA A 245 13.85 3.33 3.79
CA ALA A 245 15.13 2.67 4.03
C ALA A 245 16.21 3.15 3.04
N GLU A 246 15.85 3.29 1.76
CA GLU A 246 16.73 3.88 0.74
C GLU A 246 17.10 5.33 1.08
N ALA A 247 16.10 6.17 1.36
CA ALA A 247 16.33 7.55 1.74
C ALA A 247 17.23 7.67 2.99
N ALA A 248 17.00 6.84 4.01
CA ALA A 248 17.81 6.81 5.23
C ALA A 248 19.28 6.45 4.93
N ALA A 249 19.54 5.50 4.03
CA ALA A 249 20.90 5.11 3.66
C ALA A 249 21.64 6.27 2.96
N MET A 250 20.95 6.99 2.07
CA MET A 250 21.49 8.16 1.38
C MET A 250 21.77 9.32 2.36
N PHE A 251 20.85 9.62 3.29
CA PHE A 251 21.07 10.63 4.32
C PHE A 251 22.21 10.26 5.27
N ALA A 252 22.33 8.98 5.62
CA ALA A 252 23.41 8.48 6.47
C ALA A 252 24.78 8.65 5.82
N ALA A 253 24.89 8.43 4.50
CA ALA A 253 26.13 8.63 3.75
C ALA A 253 26.63 10.08 3.84
N GLU A 254 25.71 11.06 3.88
CA GLU A 254 26.02 12.49 4.00
C GLU A 254 26.00 13.00 5.47
N ARG A 255 25.87 12.10 6.45
CA ARG A 255 25.81 12.39 7.90
C ARG A 255 24.66 13.32 8.33
N LEU A 256 23.56 13.32 7.57
CA LEU A 256 22.34 14.08 7.85
C LEU A 256 21.49 13.37 8.91
N THR A 257 21.93 13.46 10.17
CA THR A 257 21.34 12.70 11.29
C THR A 257 19.88 13.01 11.61
N ARG A 258 19.39 14.20 11.29
CA ARG A 258 17.97 14.58 11.45
C ARG A 258 17.12 13.83 10.44
N ASP A 259 17.48 13.89 9.17
CA ASP A 259 16.73 13.26 8.08
C ASP A 259 16.71 11.74 8.23
N VAL A 260 17.82 11.14 8.68
CA VAL A 260 17.84 9.71 9.08
C VAL A 260 16.80 9.43 10.18
N ALA A 261 16.68 10.31 11.18
CA ALA A 261 15.71 10.14 12.26
C ALA A 261 14.25 10.29 11.77
N GLU A 262 14.00 11.19 10.82
CA GLU A 262 12.69 11.33 10.18
C GLU A 262 12.33 10.08 9.38
N CYS A 263 13.28 9.53 8.60
CA CYS A 263 13.07 8.27 7.91
C CYS A 263 12.83 7.10 8.88
N GLU A 264 13.66 6.96 9.92
CA GLU A 264 13.48 5.95 10.98
C GLU A 264 12.08 6.07 11.62
N LEU A 265 11.58 7.29 11.83
CA LEU A 265 10.25 7.50 12.39
C LEU A 265 9.13 7.04 11.45
N GLY A 266 9.23 7.32 10.15
CA GLY A 266 8.27 6.80 9.16
C GLY A 266 8.31 5.27 9.07
N ARG A 267 9.50 4.67 9.17
CA ARG A 267 9.67 3.20 9.18
C ARG A 267 9.08 2.56 10.42
N ALA A 268 9.14 3.25 11.56
CA ALA A 268 8.45 2.82 12.77
C ALA A 268 6.93 2.80 12.59
N GLU A 269 6.37 3.78 11.87
CA GLU A 269 4.94 3.84 11.57
C GLU A 269 4.52 2.73 10.61
N CYS A 270 5.36 2.45 9.60
CA CYS A 270 5.18 1.30 8.71
C CYS A 270 5.19 -0.02 9.49
N ALA A 271 6.16 -0.22 10.37
CA ALA A 271 6.27 -1.42 11.19
C ALA A 271 5.05 -1.59 12.11
N LEU A 272 4.55 -0.50 12.71
CA LEU A 272 3.36 -0.53 13.55
C LEU A 272 2.12 -0.99 12.75
N LEU A 273 1.89 -0.45 11.56
CA LEU A 273 0.78 -0.85 10.68
C LEU A 273 0.88 -2.30 10.20
N ARG A 274 2.11 -2.83 10.04
CA ARG A 274 2.36 -4.25 9.72
C ARG A 274 2.24 -5.18 10.93
N GLY A 275 2.07 -4.66 12.14
CA GLY A 275 2.06 -5.44 13.38
C GLY A 275 3.46 -5.88 13.86
N ASP A 276 4.54 -5.37 13.27
CA ASP A 276 5.91 -5.62 13.71
C ASP A 276 6.29 -4.68 14.86
N LEU A 277 5.78 -5.02 16.05
CA LEU A 277 5.88 -4.17 17.24
C LEU A 277 7.32 -4.06 17.78
N GLU A 278 8.19 -5.00 17.46
CA GLU A 278 9.60 -4.94 17.82
C GLU A 278 10.34 -3.92 16.96
N ALA A 279 10.21 -4.01 15.63
CA ALA A 279 10.81 -3.05 14.72
C ALA A 279 10.26 -1.64 14.93
N ALA A 280 8.95 -1.49 15.16
CA ALA A 280 8.32 -0.20 15.45
C ALA A 280 8.98 0.50 16.66
N ARG A 281 9.19 -0.22 17.76
CA ARG A 281 9.88 0.31 18.95
C ARG A 281 11.33 0.63 18.69
N ALA A 282 12.06 -0.25 17.99
CA ALA A 282 13.47 -0.07 17.71
C ALA A 282 13.72 1.20 16.90
N PHE A 283 12.95 1.38 15.82
CA PHE A 283 13.03 2.56 14.96
C PHE A 283 12.60 3.85 15.69
N ALA A 284 11.47 3.84 16.41
CA ALA A 284 11.01 5.01 17.15
C ALA A 284 12.00 5.43 18.26
N ALA A 285 12.59 4.47 18.97
CA ALA A 285 13.60 4.74 19.98
C ALA A 285 14.90 5.30 19.37
N SER A 286 15.31 4.81 18.19
CA SER A 286 16.45 5.34 17.44
C SER A 286 16.21 6.79 17.02
N ALA A 287 15.08 7.06 16.38
CA ALA A 287 14.68 8.39 15.95
C ALA A 287 14.66 9.37 17.14
N ARG A 288 14.01 8.99 18.25
CA ARG A 288 13.94 9.80 19.48
C ARG A 288 15.34 10.17 20.02
N ARG A 289 16.27 9.21 20.06
CA ARG A 289 17.65 9.48 20.52
C ARG A 289 18.35 10.51 19.62
N ARG A 290 18.16 10.43 18.30
CA ARG A 290 18.75 11.37 17.34
C ARG A 290 18.16 12.77 17.48
N PHE A 291 16.83 12.89 17.57
CA PHE A 291 16.16 14.19 17.78
C PHE A 291 16.60 14.86 19.09
N ARG A 292 16.62 14.11 20.21
CA ARG A 292 17.08 14.64 21.51
C ARG A 292 18.52 15.14 21.49
N ARG A 293 19.44 14.43 20.82
CA ARG A 293 20.85 14.88 20.70
C ARG A 293 20.98 16.21 19.96
N ARG A 294 20.00 16.57 19.12
CA ARG A 294 19.96 17.84 18.38
C ARG A 294 19.14 18.93 19.07
N GLY A 295 18.50 18.62 20.19
CA GLY A 295 17.55 19.53 20.86
C GLY A 295 16.23 19.72 20.11
N ASP A 296 15.87 18.78 19.22
CA ASP A 296 14.61 18.84 18.47
C ASP A 296 13.47 18.22 19.27
N GLU A 297 12.90 19.01 20.18
CA GLU A 297 11.92 18.55 21.16
C GLU A 297 10.61 18.11 20.49
N ALA A 298 10.11 18.87 19.50
CA ALA A 298 8.87 18.56 18.81
C ALA A 298 8.91 17.21 18.09
N TRP A 299 10.02 16.88 17.43
CA TRP A 299 10.17 15.57 16.79
C TRP A 299 10.44 14.45 17.81
N ALA A 300 11.10 14.76 18.93
CA ALA A 300 11.23 13.80 20.02
C ALA A 300 9.87 13.46 20.66
N VAL A 301 8.94 14.41 20.73
CA VAL A 301 7.53 14.20 21.15
C VAL A 301 6.85 13.21 20.18
N ARG A 302 6.90 13.47 18.87
CA ARG A 302 6.30 12.57 17.87
C ARG A 302 6.87 11.15 17.93
N ALA A 303 8.19 10.99 18.06
CA ALA A 303 8.82 9.68 18.21
C ALA A 303 8.45 8.98 19.53
N THR A 304 8.19 9.76 20.59
CA THR A 304 7.69 9.23 21.85
C THR A 304 6.26 8.73 21.72
N LEU A 305 5.37 9.50 21.07
CA LEU A 305 3.98 9.10 20.80
C LEU A 305 3.93 7.73 20.11
N LEU A 306 4.69 7.55 19.04
CA LEU A 306 4.70 6.30 18.27
C LEU A 306 5.24 5.12 19.09
N SER A 307 6.23 5.36 19.96
CA SER A 307 6.69 4.34 20.91
C SER A 307 5.58 3.92 21.89
N LEU A 308 4.77 4.89 22.36
CA LEU A 308 3.65 4.60 23.27
C LEU A 308 2.53 3.84 22.55
N GLN A 309 2.27 4.13 21.28
CA GLN A 309 1.30 3.39 20.46
C GLN A 309 1.75 1.94 20.24
N ALA A 310 3.04 1.71 19.94
CA ALA A 310 3.60 0.36 19.83
C ALA A 310 3.56 -0.40 21.16
N ASP A 311 3.79 0.29 22.29
CA ASP A 311 3.63 -0.28 23.63
C ASP A 311 2.17 -0.69 23.89
N ALA A 312 1.20 0.18 23.59
CA ALA A 312 -0.23 -0.10 23.75
C ALA A 312 -0.65 -1.34 22.94
N ALA A 313 -0.24 -1.41 21.67
CA ALA A 313 -0.56 -2.53 20.78
C ALA A 313 -0.01 -3.87 21.32
N ALA A 314 1.20 -3.87 21.89
CA ALA A 314 1.78 -5.11 22.43
C ALA A 314 1.14 -5.54 23.76
N PHE A 315 0.74 -4.57 24.59
CA PHE A 315 0.06 -4.87 25.84
C PHE A 315 -1.35 -5.40 25.58
N ALA A 316 -2.01 -4.93 24.52
CA ALA A 316 -3.33 -5.42 24.11
C ALA A 316 -3.33 -6.90 23.71
N THR A 317 -2.20 -7.44 23.22
CA THR A 317 -2.05 -8.86 22.89
C THR A 317 -1.45 -9.70 24.02
N SER A 318 -1.10 -9.09 25.16
CA SER A 318 -0.49 -9.77 26.30
C SER A 318 -1.55 -10.32 27.27
N PRO A 319 -1.28 -11.42 28.00
CA PRO A 319 -2.19 -11.92 29.03
C PRO A 319 -2.51 -10.87 30.10
N THR A 320 -3.77 -10.81 30.55
CA THR A 320 -4.20 -9.88 31.61
C THR A 320 -3.72 -10.35 32.98
N ASP A 321 -2.50 -9.98 33.36
CA ASP A 321 -1.89 -10.28 34.65
C ASP A 321 -1.49 -9.01 35.43
N ALA A 322 -0.96 -9.19 36.65
CA ALA A 322 -0.52 -8.07 37.48
C ALA A 322 0.58 -7.23 36.81
N ARG A 323 1.51 -7.88 36.09
CA ARG A 323 2.62 -7.23 35.38
C ARG A 323 2.10 -6.34 34.26
N THR A 324 1.16 -6.84 33.47
CA THR A 324 0.54 -6.13 32.35
C THR A 324 -0.30 -4.95 32.86
N ARG A 325 -1.03 -5.10 33.96
CA ARG A 325 -1.72 -3.97 34.63
C ARG A 325 -0.75 -2.87 35.08
N THR A 326 0.40 -3.23 35.66
CA THR A 326 1.45 -2.26 36.01
C THR A 326 2.04 -1.58 34.77
N ALA A 327 2.24 -2.32 33.69
CA ALA A 327 2.71 -1.79 32.42
C ALA A 327 1.72 -0.76 31.83
N TRP A 328 0.41 -1.06 31.83
CA TRP A 328 -0.64 -0.13 31.45
C TRP A 328 -0.67 1.13 32.32
N ALA A 329 -0.52 0.99 33.64
CA ALA A 329 -0.43 2.15 34.54
C ALA A 329 0.80 3.04 34.23
N GLY A 330 1.94 2.42 33.88
CA GLY A 330 3.13 3.13 33.41
C GLY A 330 2.93 3.82 32.07
N LEU A 331 2.18 3.20 31.15
CA LEU A 331 1.83 3.77 29.85
C LEU A 331 0.92 4.99 30.01
N SER A 332 -0.15 4.89 30.81
CA SER A 332 -1.07 5.98 31.12
C SER A 332 -0.34 7.22 31.64
N ARG A 333 0.55 7.06 32.63
CA ARG A 333 1.37 8.18 33.15
C ARG A 333 2.25 8.83 32.09
N ARG A 334 2.93 8.02 31.26
CA ARG A 334 3.79 8.56 30.18
C ARG A 334 2.98 9.27 29.11
N ALA A 335 1.79 8.77 28.78
CA ALA A 335 0.88 9.38 27.83
C ALA A 335 0.33 10.72 28.35
N ALA A 336 0.00 10.82 29.65
CA ALA A 336 -0.39 12.09 30.29
C ALA A 336 0.73 13.15 30.21
N VAL A 337 1.97 12.78 30.53
CA VAL A 337 3.12 13.69 30.40
C VAL A 337 3.30 14.15 28.95
N LEU A 338 3.07 13.26 27.98
CA LEU A 338 3.15 13.61 26.56
C LEU A 338 2.01 14.54 26.12
N GLU A 339 0.80 14.33 26.63
CA GLU A 339 -0.37 15.18 26.41
C GLU A 339 -0.08 16.62 26.84
N ASP A 340 0.47 16.82 28.04
CA ASP A 340 0.88 18.13 28.56
C ASP A 340 1.97 18.78 27.69
N LEU A 341 2.94 18.00 27.23
CA LEU A 341 4.03 18.49 26.38
C LEU A 341 3.53 18.89 24.99
N CYS A 342 2.60 18.13 24.42
CA CYS A 342 1.92 18.49 23.17
C CYS A 342 1.11 19.78 23.31
N ALA A 343 0.40 19.94 24.44
CA ALA A 343 -0.36 21.16 24.74
C ALA A 343 0.57 22.39 24.85
N ALA A 344 1.67 22.27 25.61
CA ALA A 344 2.66 23.34 25.77
C ALA A 344 3.34 23.76 24.45
N THR A 345 3.39 22.85 23.48
CA THR A 345 4.01 23.09 22.15
C THR A 345 2.99 23.37 21.05
N GLY A 346 1.70 23.50 21.38
CA GLY A 346 0.62 23.79 20.41
C GLY A 346 0.39 22.68 19.38
N ARG A 347 0.68 21.42 19.72
CA ARG A 347 0.59 20.24 18.84
C ARG A 347 -0.70 19.46 19.06
N ARG A 348 -1.85 20.08 18.78
CA ARG A 348 -3.20 19.52 19.03
C ARG A 348 -3.38 18.07 18.55
N VAL A 349 -3.03 17.77 17.29
CA VAL A 349 -3.23 16.43 16.71
C VAL A 349 -2.46 15.35 17.49
N TRP A 350 -1.26 15.67 17.96
CA TRP A 350 -0.45 14.74 18.76
C TRP A 350 -0.92 14.69 20.22
N GLN A 351 -1.50 15.78 20.73
CA GLN A 351 -2.18 15.81 22.02
C GLN A 351 -3.37 14.85 22.02
N ASP A 352 -4.24 14.93 21.01
CA ASP A 352 -5.40 14.05 20.85
C ASP A 352 -4.97 12.58 20.79
N ALA A 353 -3.97 12.27 19.96
CA ALA A 353 -3.42 10.92 19.86
C ALA A 353 -2.79 10.41 21.18
N ALA A 354 -2.11 11.27 21.93
CA ALA A 354 -1.58 10.91 23.27
C ALA A 354 -2.70 10.67 24.27
N SER A 355 -3.75 11.51 24.25
CA SER A 355 -4.95 11.35 25.07
C SER A 355 -5.65 10.03 24.78
N TYR A 356 -5.75 9.63 23.51
CA TYR A 356 -6.31 8.35 23.10
C TYR A 356 -5.53 7.16 23.65
N VAL A 357 -4.19 7.20 23.61
CA VAL A 357 -3.34 6.15 24.21
C VAL A 357 -3.50 6.11 25.74
N ARG A 358 -3.61 7.27 26.40
CA ARG A 358 -3.87 7.34 27.85
C ARG A 358 -5.21 6.70 28.21
N ILE A 359 -6.28 7.06 27.49
CA ILE A 359 -7.63 6.53 27.71
C ILE A 359 -7.66 5.02 27.49
N GLU A 360 -7.03 4.52 26.43
CA GLU A 360 -6.88 3.08 26.21
C GLU A 360 -6.18 2.39 27.39
N ALA A 361 -5.09 2.97 27.89
CA ALA A 361 -4.38 2.43 29.04
C ALA A 361 -5.21 2.44 30.34
N ASP A 362 -6.03 3.47 30.53
CA ASP A 362 -6.93 3.59 31.67
C ASP A 362 -8.11 2.61 31.60
N LEU A 363 -8.65 2.38 30.40
CA LEU A 363 -9.66 1.36 30.13
C LEU A 363 -9.12 -0.06 30.37
N ALA A 364 -7.95 -0.37 29.83
CA ALA A 364 -7.33 -1.71 29.95
C ALA A 364 -7.04 -2.10 31.41
N ARG A 365 -6.82 -1.12 32.30
CA ARG A 365 -6.62 -1.34 33.74
C ARG A 365 -7.89 -1.16 34.59
N GLY A 366 -9.04 -0.90 33.98
CA GLY A 366 -10.33 -0.74 34.67
C GLY A 366 -10.43 0.53 35.53
N ALA A 367 -9.77 1.62 35.13
CA ALA A 367 -9.63 2.83 35.94
C ALA A 367 -10.29 4.06 35.31
N VAL A 368 -11.42 3.84 34.63
CA VAL A 368 -12.29 4.90 34.11
C VAL A 368 -13.60 4.83 34.90
N PRO A 369 -13.77 5.65 35.96
CA PRO A 369 -14.95 5.59 36.82
C PRO A 369 -16.24 6.09 36.15
N ASP A 370 -16.12 7.05 35.23
CA ASP A 370 -17.24 7.59 34.44
C ASP A 370 -16.90 7.56 32.93
N PRO A 371 -17.06 6.40 32.27
CA PRO A 371 -16.80 6.27 30.84
C PRO A 371 -17.73 7.13 29.97
N ALA A 372 -18.98 7.35 30.41
CA ALA A 372 -19.96 8.15 29.70
C ALA A 372 -19.60 9.65 29.72
N GLY A 373 -19.28 10.20 30.89
CA GLY A 373 -18.82 11.59 31.01
C GLY A 373 -17.52 11.85 30.25
N LEU A 374 -16.57 10.91 30.29
CA LEU A 374 -15.34 11.01 29.48
C LEU A 374 -15.63 10.98 27.97
N LEU A 375 -16.58 10.14 27.53
CA LEU A 375 -17.00 10.09 26.14
C LEU A 375 -17.61 11.42 25.66
N GLU A 376 -18.44 12.06 26.48
CA GLU A 376 -18.99 13.39 26.16
C GLU A 376 -17.88 14.47 26.12
N ALA A 377 -16.93 14.41 27.06
CA ALA A 377 -15.82 15.36 27.13
C ALA A 377 -14.90 15.33 25.89
N LEU A 378 -14.76 14.17 25.23
CA LEU A 378 -13.98 14.03 24.00
C LEU A 378 -14.59 14.76 22.79
N GLY A 379 -15.88 15.09 22.82
CA GLY A 379 -16.57 15.73 21.71
C GLY A 379 -16.55 14.95 20.37
N PRO A 380 -16.92 15.60 19.25
CA PRO A 380 -16.93 14.96 17.94
C PRO A 380 -15.52 14.74 17.38
N VAL A 381 -15.34 13.67 16.60
CA VAL A 381 -14.13 13.48 15.78
C VAL A 381 -14.15 14.53 14.67
N ARG A 382 -13.05 15.27 14.52
CA ARG A 382 -12.94 16.30 13.50
C ARG A 382 -12.63 15.67 12.13
N THR A 383 -13.18 16.26 11.08
CA THR A 383 -13.03 15.75 9.71
C THR A 383 -11.72 16.17 9.04
N ASP A 384 -11.06 17.21 9.57
CA ASP A 384 -9.77 17.76 9.11
C ASP A 384 -8.55 17.04 9.69
N ASP A 385 -8.71 16.19 10.70
CA ASP A 385 -7.61 15.43 11.28
C ASP A 385 -7.14 14.30 10.34
N PRO A 386 -5.86 13.88 10.41
CA PRO A 386 -5.34 12.75 9.64
C PRO A 386 -6.16 11.47 9.85
N LEU A 387 -6.25 10.62 8.81
CA LEU A 387 -7.09 9.41 8.85
C LEU A 387 -6.76 8.53 10.07
N ALA A 388 -5.48 8.26 10.32
CA ALA A 388 -5.04 7.43 11.45
C ALA A 388 -5.56 7.96 12.81
N VAL A 389 -5.55 9.28 13.02
CA VAL A 389 -6.03 9.91 14.25
C VAL A 389 -7.54 9.84 14.35
N ARG A 390 -8.25 10.06 13.23
CA ARG A 390 -9.71 9.89 13.16
C ARG A 390 -10.13 8.48 13.50
N LEU A 391 -9.53 7.46 12.86
CA LEU A 391 -9.85 6.06 13.11
C LEU A 391 -9.53 5.64 14.55
N HIS A 392 -8.39 6.10 15.09
CA HIS A 392 -8.08 5.88 16.51
C HIS A 392 -9.12 6.54 17.43
N GLY A 393 -9.50 7.78 17.16
CA GLY A 393 -10.53 8.50 17.91
C GLY A 393 -11.91 7.84 17.84
N ARG A 394 -12.28 7.24 16.69
CA ARG A 394 -13.50 6.43 16.54
C ARG A 394 -13.44 5.17 17.40
N ARG A 395 -12.29 4.48 17.41
CA ARG A 395 -12.06 3.28 18.22
C ARG A 395 -12.17 3.59 19.71
N ILE A 396 -11.49 4.62 20.22
CA ILE A 396 -11.54 5.00 21.64
C ILE A 396 -12.97 5.31 22.07
N ARG A 397 -13.73 6.06 21.27
CA ARG A 397 -15.14 6.35 21.55
C ARG A 397 -16.01 5.10 21.56
N ALA A 398 -15.73 4.14 20.69
CA ALA A 398 -16.42 2.86 20.69
C ALA A 398 -16.10 2.03 21.94
N VAL A 399 -14.84 1.94 22.37
CA VAL A 399 -14.45 1.21 23.59
C VAL A 399 -14.99 1.90 24.85
N LEU A 400 -14.99 3.24 24.92
CA LEU A 400 -15.64 3.98 26.02
C LEU A 400 -17.14 3.70 26.07
N ALA A 401 -17.82 3.67 24.92
CA ALA A 401 -19.24 3.33 24.86
C ALA A 401 -19.51 1.88 25.31
N ILE A 402 -18.60 0.93 25.02
CA ILE A 402 -18.68 -0.43 25.57
C ILE A 402 -18.54 -0.41 27.10
N ALA A 403 -17.56 0.33 27.62
CA ALA A 403 -17.35 0.46 29.06
C ALA A 403 -18.52 1.18 29.78
N ALA A 404 -19.27 2.02 29.06
CA ALA A 404 -20.49 2.65 29.52
C ALA A 404 -21.76 1.78 29.36
N ASP A 405 -21.63 0.52 28.93
CA ASP A 405 -22.75 -0.39 28.62
C ASP A 405 -23.71 0.14 27.52
N GLU A 406 -23.16 0.87 26.54
CA GLU A 406 -23.88 1.42 25.38
C GLU A 406 -23.44 0.76 24.05
N PRO A 407 -23.65 -0.55 23.83
CA PRO A 407 -23.16 -1.26 22.65
C PRO A 407 -23.73 -0.72 21.32
N GLY A 408 -24.95 -0.19 21.34
CA GLY A 408 -25.55 0.47 20.17
C GLY A 408 -24.81 1.76 19.76
N ARG A 409 -24.29 2.52 20.73
CA ARG A 409 -23.45 3.70 20.49
C ARG A 409 -22.06 3.29 20.04
N ALA A 410 -21.47 2.25 20.64
CA ALA A 410 -20.20 1.68 20.20
C ALA A 410 -20.24 1.28 18.72
N ALA A 411 -21.25 0.52 18.31
CA ALA A 411 -21.44 0.11 16.92
C ALA A 411 -21.62 1.29 15.96
N ARG A 412 -22.21 2.42 16.40
CA ARG A 412 -22.30 3.65 15.58
C ARG A 412 -20.92 4.27 15.33
N TYR A 413 -20.05 4.31 16.33
CA TYR A 413 -18.69 4.83 16.16
C TYR A 413 -17.83 3.94 15.27
N VAL A 414 -17.93 2.62 15.43
CA VAL A 414 -17.26 1.65 14.55
C VAL A 414 -17.69 1.84 13.10
N ARG A 415 -19.01 1.89 12.84
CA ARG A 415 -19.56 2.15 11.50
C ARG A 415 -19.14 3.51 10.94
N ALA A 416 -19.02 4.54 11.78
CA ALA A 416 -18.53 5.84 11.34
C ALA A 416 -17.05 5.80 10.92
N GLY A 417 -16.20 5.06 11.64
CA GLY A 417 -14.81 4.84 11.26
C GLY A 417 -14.65 4.00 10.00
N GLN A 418 -15.47 2.96 9.81
CA GLN A 418 -15.51 2.19 8.56
C GLN A 418 -15.90 3.08 7.36
N ARG A 419 -16.90 3.96 7.51
CA ARG A 419 -17.24 4.96 6.49
C ARG A 419 -16.11 5.96 6.22
N ASP A 420 -15.40 6.39 7.26
CA ASP A 420 -14.23 7.27 7.11
C ASP A 420 -13.17 6.59 6.21
N LEU A 421 -12.97 5.27 6.36
CA LEU A 421 -12.06 4.46 5.55
C LEU A 421 -12.59 4.17 4.14
N GLU A 422 -13.87 3.86 3.98
CA GLU A 422 -14.51 3.68 2.67
C GLU A 422 -14.38 4.95 1.81
N ASN A 423 -14.67 6.11 2.39
CA ASN A 423 -14.53 7.41 1.72
C ASN A 423 -13.09 7.75 1.34
N HIS A 424 -12.11 7.30 2.14
CA HIS A 424 -10.69 7.45 1.81
C HIS A 424 -10.33 6.59 0.60
N ARG A 425 -10.74 5.31 0.60
CA ARG A 425 -10.43 4.33 -0.44
C ARG A 425 -11.11 4.62 -1.78
N ALA A 426 -12.33 5.14 -1.74
CA ALA A 426 -13.11 5.46 -2.94
C ALA A 426 -12.42 6.46 -3.89
N ARG A 427 -11.42 7.20 -3.38
CA ARG A 427 -10.64 8.19 -4.13
C ARG A 427 -9.58 7.55 -5.05
N PHE A 428 -9.19 6.30 -4.81
CA PHE A 428 -8.14 5.64 -5.58
C PHE A 428 -8.68 4.96 -6.82
N GLY A 429 -8.01 5.10 -7.96
CA GLY A 429 -8.36 4.39 -9.20
C GLY A 429 -7.90 2.94 -9.16
N SER A 430 -6.64 2.71 -8.77
CA SER A 430 -6.03 1.39 -8.83
C SER A 430 -6.46 0.42 -7.72
N LEU A 431 -6.54 -0.87 -8.10
CA LEU A 431 -6.84 -1.97 -7.20
C LEU A 431 -5.80 -2.11 -6.07
N ASP A 432 -4.53 -1.83 -6.38
CA ASP A 432 -3.43 -1.90 -5.41
C ASP A 432 -3.60 -0.87 -4.28
N LEU A 433 -3.88 0.39 -4.60
CA LEU A 433 -4.12 1.43 -3.58
C LEU A 433 -5.37 1.16 -2.74
N ARG A 434 -6.46 0.68 -3.37
CA ARG A 434 -7.70 0.36 -2.64
C ARG A 434 -7.53 -0.78 -1.65
N THR A 435 -6.79 -1.83 -2.03
CA THR A 435 -6.50 -2.95 -1.13
C THR A 435 -5.53 -2.53 -0.03
N ALA A 436 -4.47 -1.79 -0.38
CA ALA A 436 -3.47 -1.29 0.54
C ALA A 436 -4.06 -0.42 1.67
N GLY A 437 -5.03 0.45 1.33
CA GLY A 437 -5.68 1.31 2.32
C GLY A 437 -6.41 0.57 3.45
N ALA A 438 -6.79 -0.70 3.27
CA ALA A 438 -7.50 -1.49 4.28
C ALA A 438 -6.71 -1.69 5.58
N VAL A 439 -5.37 -1.58 5.54
CA VAL A 439 -4.48 -1.68 6.71
C VAL A 439 -4.86 -0.72 7.84
N HIS A 440 -5.42 0.44 7.49
CA HIS A 440 -5.84 1.45 8.47
C HIS A 440 -7.11 1.04 9.25
N GLY A 441 -7.88 0.07 8.75
CA GLY A 441 -9.15 -0.37 9.31
C GLY A 441 -9.09 -1.53 10.30
N THR A 442 -7.95 -2.23 10.42
CA THR A 442 -7.83 -3.50 11.14
C THR A 442 -8.32 -3.43 12.59
N ALA A 443 -7.96 -2.37 13.32
CA ALA A 443 -8.35 -2.23 14.72
C ALA A 443 -9.87 -1.99 14.91
N LEU A 444 -10.53 -1.33 13.95
CA LEU A 444 -11.98 -1.15 13.97
C LEU A 444 -12.71 -2.42 13.54
N ALA A 445 -12.15 -3.17 12.58
CA ALA A 445 -12.65 -4.48 12.17
C ALA A 445 -12.66 -5.49 13.34
N ASP A 446 -11.55 -5.56 14.10
CA ASP A 446 -11.45 -6.40 15.31
C ASP A 446 -12.54 -6.04 16.33
N LEU A 447 -12.78 -4.73 16.55
CA LEU A 447 -13.79 -4.26 17.48
C LEU A 447 -15.23 -4.51 17.02
N ASP A 448 -15.51 -4.38 15.71
CA ASP A 448 -16.82 -4.70 15.13
C ASP A 448 -17.16 -6.19 15.35
N MET A 449 -16.18 -7.06 15.10
CA MET A 449 -16.33 -8.50 15.30
C MET A 449 -16.56 -8.85 16.78
N GLN A 450 -15.82 -8.23 17.71
CA GLN A 450 -16.05 -8.40 19.15
C GLN A 450 -17.47 -7.99 19.59
N LEU A 451 -17.96 -6.85 19.09
CA LEU A 451 -19.33 -6.38 19.36
C LEU A 451 -20.39 -7.33 18.80
N ALA A 452 -20.13 -7.93 17.64
CA ALA A 452 -21.01 -8.92 17.04
C ALA A 452 -21.05 -10.23 17.86
N LEU A 453 -19.88 -10.71 18.29
CA LEU A 453 -19.72 -11.95 19.05
C LEU A 453 -20.25 -11.86 20.48
N SER A 454 -20.15 -10.69 21.14
CA SER A 454 -20.60 -10.52 22.53
C SER A 454 -22.10 -10.79 22.72
N ASN A 455 -22.90 -10.61 21.66
CA ASN A 455 -24.33 -10.87 21.67
C ASN A 455 -24.71 -12.26 21.11
N ALA A 456 -23.73 -13.04 20.66
CA ALA A 456 -23.89 -14.35 20.00
C ALA A 456 -24.96 -14.36 18.89
N ARG A 457 -25.16 -13.23 18.19
CA ARG A 457 -26.15 -13.10 17.12
C ARG A 457 -25.51 -13.46 15.77
N PRO A 458 -25.87 -14.58 15.13
CA PRO A 458 -25.20 -15.03 13.89
C PRO A 458 -25.28 -13.99 12.77
N ALA A 459 -26.42 -13.33 12.62
CA ALA A 459 -26.61 -12.24 11.65
C ALA A 459 -25.66 -11.06 11.86
N ALA A 460 -25.35 -10.70 13.12
CA ALA A 460 -24.43 -9.60 13.40
C ALA A 460 -22.98 -9.97 13.04
N VAL A 461 -22.60 -11.24 13.25
CA VAL A 461 -21.27 -11.78 12.92
C VAL A 461 -21.07 -11.79 11.40
N LEU A 462 -22.05 -12.33 10.66
CA LEU A 462 -22.05 -12.33 9.19
C LEU A 462 -21.92 -10.91 8.64
N GLU A 463 -22.72 -9.97 9.15
CA GLU A 463 -22.68 -8.58 8.67
C GLU A 463 -21.38 -7.86 9.05
N ALA A 464 -20.76 -8.17 10.20
CA ALA A 464 -19.46 -7.64 10.58
C ALA A 464 -18.34 -8.19 9.69
N ALA A 465 -18.34 -9.51 9.45
CA ALA A 465 -17.41 -10.17 8.53
C ALA A 465 -17.53 -9.58 7.12
N GLU A 466 -18.76 -9.42 6.63
CA GLU A 466 -19.03 -8.91 5.29
C GLU A 466 -18.63 -7.44 5.14
N ARG A 467 -18.82 -6.60 6.17
CA ARG A 467 -18.29 -5.22 6.14
C ARG A 467 -16.78 -5.23 5.95
N VAL A 468 -16.05 -6.05 6.68
CA VAL A 468 -14.59 -6.18 6.53
C VAL A 468 -14.21 -6.67 5.12
N ARG A 469 -14.92 -7.67 4.59
CA ARG A 469 -14.68 -8.17 3.22
C ARG A 469 -15.03 -7.15 2.14
N SER A 470 -16.11 -6.38 2.28
CA SER A 470 -16.43 -5.26 1.37
C SER A 470 -15.37 -4.15 1.44
N VAL A 471 -14.78 -3.95 2.62
CA VAL A 471 -13.66 -3.03 2.86
C VAL A 471 -12.32 -3.58 2.31
N ILE A 472 -12.21 -4.86 1.96
CA ILE A 472 -10.98 -5.44 1.41
C ILE A 472 -11.12 -5.71 -0.10
N GLY A 473 -12.27 -6.24 -0.53
CA GLY A 473 -12.52 -6.75 -1.87
C GLY A 473 -13.83 -6.29 -2.54
N GLY A 474 -14.31 -5.07 -2.26
CA GLY A 474 -15.32 -4.43 -3.12
C GLY A 474 -14.92 -4.49 -4.61
N SER A 475 -15.88 -4.41 -5.53
CA SER A 475 -15.68 -4.66 -6.97
C SER A 475 -15.44 -3.35 -7.73
N PRO A 476 -14.18 -2.94 -7.98
CA PRO A 476 -13.92 -1.88 -8.93
C PRO A 476 -13.85 -2.44 -10.35
N ARG A 477 -14.46 -1.71 -11.28
CA ARG A 477 -13.94 -1.59 -12.65
C ARG A 477 -12.86 -0.51 -12.59
N VAL A 478 -11.60 -0.91 -12.56
CA VAL A 478 -10.45 -0.03 -12.83
C VAL A 478 -10.38 0.07 -14.36
N ASN A 479 -10.01 1.22 -14.91
CA ASN A 479 -9.65 1.26 -16.32
C ASN A 479 -8.16 0.95 -16.39
N PRO A 480 -7.66 0.21 -17.38
CA PRO A 480 -6.23 0.04 -17.49
C PRO A 480 -5.63 1.39 -17.88
N PRO A 481 -4.32 1.54 -17.66
CA PRO A 481 -3.60 2.64 -18.25
C PRO A 481 -3.73 2.52 -19.77
N SER A 482 -4.46 3.44 -20.40
CA SER A 482 -4.29 3.75 -21.84
C SER A 482 -2.99 4.53 -22.08
N ASP A 483 -2.09 4.53 -21.10
CA ASP A 483 -0.79 5.20 -21.08
C ASP A 483 0.22 4.43 -21.94
N PRO A 484 0.69 5.00 -23.06
CA PRO A 484 1.68 4.36 -23.93
C PRO A 484 2.96 3.95 -23.19
N GLU A 485 3.39 4.71 -22.19
CA GLU A 485 4.60 4.41 -21.42
C GLU A 485 4.43 3.17 -20.53
N THR A 486 3.24 2.94 -19.98
CA THR A 486 2.96 1.71 -19.22
C THR A 486 2.94 0.49 -20.14
N ALA A 487 2.40 0.63 -21.35
CA ALA A 487 2.44 -0.43 -22.37
C ALA A 487 3.89 -0.78 -22.77
N GLU A 488 4.77 0.21 -22.90
CA GLU A 488 6.21 0.00 -23.16
C GLU A 488 6.90 -0.75 -22.00
N LEU A 489 6.66 -0.33 -20.75
CA LEU A 489 7.22 -1.02 -19.58
C LEU A 489 6.76 -2.47 -19.46
N LEU A 490 5.51 -2.74 -19.83
CA LEU A 490 4.98 -4.10 -19.88
C LEU A 490 5.60 -4.94 -20.97
N TRP A 491 5.78 -4.35 -22.16
CA TRP A 491 6.49 -5.00 -23.24
C TRP A 491 7.93 -5.36 -22.83
N ASP A 492 8.64 -4.44 -22.16
CA ASP A 492 9.97 -4.70 -21.62
C ASP A 492 9.98 -5.80 -20.55
N LEU A 493 8.97 -5.81 -19.67
CA LEU A 493 8.83 -6.84 -18.66
C LEU A 493 8.58 -8.22 -19.30
N ARG A 494 7.73 -8.30 -20.33
CA ARG A 494 7.48 -9.54 -21.09
C ARG A 494 8.75 -10.06 -21.72
N ARG A 495 9.45 -9.21 -22.47
CA ARG A 495 10.72 -9.55 -23.13
C ARG A 495 11.76 -10.06 -22.14
N LEU A 496 11.83 -9.43 -20.96
CA LEU A 496 12.76 -9.85 -19.90
C LEU A 496 12.39 -11.22 -19.30
N ILE A 497 11.10 -11.49 -19.08
CA ILE A 497 10.63 -12.78 -18.57
C ILE A 497 10.88 -13.90 -19.60
N ASP A 498 10.61 -13.65 -20.88
CA ASP A 498 10.83 -14.63 -21.94
C ASP A 498 12.31 -14.92 -22.17
N ALA A 499 13.16 -13.88 -22.20
CA ALA A 499 14.63 -14.06 -22.26
C ALA A 499 15.17 -14.88 -21.06
N GLY A 500 14.55 -14.74 -19.88
CA GLY A 500 14.93 -15.52 -18.70
C GLY A 500 14.61 -17.02 -18.81
N ARG A 501 13.68 -17.42 -19.69
CA ARG A 501 13.30 -18.83 -19.90
C ARG A 501 14.21 -19.56 -20.87
N GLU A 502 14.86 -18.85 -21.79
CA GLU A 502 15.85 -19.42 -22.72
C GLU A 502 17.18 -19.79 -22.01
N ALA A 503 17.34 -19.41 -20.73
CA ALA A 503 18.48 -19.75 -19.87
C ALA A 503 18.07 -20.46 -18.54
N PRO A 504 17.39 -21.63 -18.58
CA PRO A 504 16.79 -22.25 -17.40
C PRO A 504 17.80 -22.89 -16.43
N ASP A 505 19.03 -23.17 -16.87
CA ASP A 505 20.02 -23.97 -16.12
C ASP A 505 20.94 -23.16 -15.18
N LEU A 506 20.75 -21.83 -15.07
CA LEU A 506 21.60 -21.00 -14.22
C LEU A 506 21.22 -21.13 -12.73
N PRO A 507 22.19 -21.36 -11.82
CA PRO A 507 21.95 -21.35 -10.37
C PRO A 507 21.30 -20.04 -9.89
N ALA A 508 20.54 -20.10 -8.79
CA ALA A 508 19.88 -18.91 -8.23
C ALA A 508 20.86 -17.78 -7.84
N SER A 509 22.11 -18.13 -7.54
CA SER A 509 23.19 -17.20 -7.21
C SER A 509 23.91 -16.60 -8.43
N ASP A 510 23.56 -17.03 -9.66
CA ASP A 510 24.21 -16.55 -10.87
C ASP A 510 24.00 -15.02 -11.06
N PRO A 511 25.05 -14.23 -11.33
CA PRO A 511 24.93 -12.77 -11.47
C PRO A 511 23.95 -12.32 -12.56
N VAL A 512 23.82 -13.07 -13.66
CA VAL A 512 22.89 -12.76 -14.76
C VAL A 512 21.46 -12.97 -14.29
N ARG A 513 21.19 -14.09 -13.61
CA ARG A 513 19.87 -14.40 -13.05
C ARG A 513 19.47 -13.40 -11.97
N VAL A 514 20.39 -13.03 -11.07
CA VAL A 514 20.16 -12.00 -10.04
C VAL A 514 19.84 -10.65 -10.68
N ARG A 515 20.57 -10.25 -11.74
CA ARG A 515 20.29 -9.02 -12.48
C ARG A 515 18.93 -9.04 -13.16
N HIS A 516 18.57 -10.14 -13.82
CA HIS A 516 17.24 -10.30 -14.45
C HIS A 516 16.11 -10.18 -13.42
N VAL A 517 16.21 -10.86 -12.27
CA VAL A 517 15.19 -10.77 -11.22
C VAL A 517 15.08 -9.33 -10.68
N ARG A 518 16.21 -8.66 -10.45
CA ARG A 518 16.22 -7.26 -9.99
C ARG A 518 15.57 -6.32 -11.01
N GLU A 519 15.88 -6.49 -12.29
CA GLU A 519 15.32 -5.66 -13.35
C GLU A 519 13.82 -5.92 -13.54
N ALA A 520 13.38 -7.17 -13.46
CA ALA A 520 11.96 -7.52 -13.50
C ALA A 520 11.22 -6.89 -12.32
N GLN A 521 11.80 -6.93 -11.12
CA GLN A 521 11.24 -6.24 -9.96
C GLN A 521 11.22 -4.73 -10.15
N ARG A 522 12.27 -4.11 -10.73
CA ARG A 522 12.29 -2.68 -11.05
C ARG A 522 11.13 -2.29 -11.97
N LEU A 523 10.95 -3.01 -13.08
CA LEU A 523 9.86 -2.77 -14.04
C LEU A 523 8.49 -2.94 -13.39
N LYS A 524 8.29 -4.02 -12.61
CA LYS A 524 7.05 -4.23 -11.83
C LYS A 524 6.73 -3.05 -10.92
N HIS A 525 7.72 -2.55 -10.17
CA HIS A 525 7.52 -1.37 -9.30
C HIS A 525 7.17 -0.12 -10.11
N GLU A 526 7.78 0.07 -11.27
CA GLU A 526 7.52 1.23 -12.14
C GLU A 526 6.10 1.18 -12.73
N ILE A 527 5.64 0.00 -13.17
CA ILE A 527 4.27 -0.23 -13.64
C ILE A 527 3.25 0.06 -12.53
N LEU A 528 3.47 -0.46 -11.31
CA LEU A 528 2.58 -0.17 -10.17
C LEU A 528 2.56 1.31 -9.83
N ALA A 529 3.73 1.94 -9.77
CA ALA A 529 3.86 3.35 -9.44
C ALA A 529 3.02 4.23 -10.36
N ARG A 530 2.98 3.90 -11.65
CA ARG A 530 2.13 4.59 -12.64
C ARG A 530 0.64 4.39 -12.40
N SER A 531 0.22 3.16 -12.07
CA SER A 531 -1.19 2.88 -11.74
C SER A 531 -1.70 3.67 -10.52
N TRP A 532 -0.81 4.09 -9.62
CA TRP A 532 -1.18 4.87 -8.44
C TRP A 532 -1.63 6.30 -8.75
N HIS A 533 -1.43 6.78 -9.98
CA HIS A 533 -1.83 8.12 -10.42
C HIS A 533 -3.32 8.22 -10.82
N GLU A 534 -4.00 7.08 -10.92
CA GLU A 534 -5.39 7.03 -11.38
C GLU A 534 -6.38 7.42 -10.29
N ARG A 535 -7.38 8.22 -10.68
CA ARG A 535 -8.50 8.59 -9.81
C ARG A 535 -9.59 7.55 -9.81
N GLY A 536 -10.14 7.28 -8.64
CA GLY A 536 -11.33 6.46 -8.47
C GLY A 536 -12.60 7.27 -8.65
N SER A 537 -13.64 6.65 -9.22
CA SER A 537 -15.02 7.11 -9.01
C SER A 537 -15.57 6.48 -7.74
N ALA A 538 -16.11 7.29 -6.83
CA ALA A 538 -16.82 6.79 -5.68
C ALA A 538 -18.17 6.20 -6.14
N ARG A 539 -18.35 4.90 -5.96
CA ARG A 539 -19.67 4.27 -6.02
C ARG A 539 -19.90 3.62 -4.66
N GLU A 540 -21.01 3.96 -4.00
CA GLU A 540 -21.37 3.35 -2.73
C GLU A 540 -21.77 1.89 -2.97
N GLU A 541 -20.90 0.96 -2.57
CA GLU A 541 -21.26 -0.45 -2.46
C GLU A 541 -21.80 -0.71 -1.06
N ARG A 542 -23.07 -1.08 -0.97
CA ARG A 542 -23.72 -1.42 0.30
C ARG A 542 -23.47 -2.90 0.61
N ALA A 543 -22.86 -3.18 1.76
CA ALA A 543 -22.79 -4.55 2.30
C ALA A 543 -24.20 -5.15 2.44
N ALA A 544 -24.34 -6.41 2.05
CA ALA A 544 -25.61 -7.13 2.13
C ALA A 544 -26.04 -7.33 3.58
N ARG A 545 -27.35 -7.28 3.84
CA ARG A 545 -27.94 -7.65 5.14
C ARG A 545 -28.25 -9.14 5.17
N THR A 546 -28.17 -9.75 6.34
CA THR A 546 -28.46 -11.20 6.52
C THR A 546 -29.84 -11.60 5.99
N ALA A 547 -30.84 -10.73 6.12
CA ALA A 547 -32.19 -10.97 5.59
C ALA A 547 -32.27 -11.00 4.05
N GLU A 548 -31.33 -10.35 3.35
CA GLU A 548 -31.21 -10.43 1.88
C GLU A 548 -30.52 -11.72 1.47
N VAL A 549 -29.53 -12.17 2.26
CA VAL A 549 -28.85 -13.48 2.10
C VAL A 549 -29.85 -14.61 2.23
N ARG A 550 -30.62 -14.64 3.32
CA ARG A 550 -31.60 -15.71 3.59
C ARG A 550 -32.62 -15.83 2.46
N ARG A 551 -33.18 -14.72 1.99
CA ARG A 551 -34.10 -14.72 0.84
C ARG A 551 -33.49 -15.31 -0.42
N THR A 552 -32.17 -15.20 -0.60
CA THR A 552 -31.45 -15.76 -1.75
C THR A 552 -31.22 -17.25 -1.59
N VAL A 553 -30.88 -17.70 -0.38
CA VAL A 553 -30.80 -19.13 -0.03
C VAL A 553 -32.17 -19.81 -0.13
N GLU A 554 -33.24 -19.19 0.37
CA GLU A 554 -34.62 -19.70 0.29
C GLU A 554 -35.08 -19.98 -1.16
N ARG A 555 -34.56 -19.24 -2.15
CA ARG A 555 -34.85 -19.46 -3.57
C ARG A 555 -34.10 -20.65 -4.18
N ARG A 556 -33.14 -21.22 -3.46
CA ARG A 556 -32.27 -22.34 -3.90
C ARG A 556 -32.41 -23.50 -2.92
N ALA A 557 -33.45 -24.31 -3.11
CA ALA A 557 -33.71 -25.47 -2.26
C ALA A 557 -32.46 -26.37 -2.11
N GLY A 558 -32.16 -26.80 -0.89
CA GLY A 558 -30.99 -27.65 -0.60
C GLY A 558 -29.64 -26.91 -0.55
N SER A 559 -29.61 -25.59 -0.78
CA SER A 559 -28.39 -24.78 -0.65
C SER A 559 -28.16 -24.31 0.78
N VAL A 560 -26.89 -24.29 1.20
CA VAL A 560 -26.43 -23.67 2.46
C VAL A 560 -25.33 -22.68 2.16
N LEU A 561 -25.43 -21.48 2.76
CA LEU A 561 -24.31 -20.55 2.82
C LEU A 561 -23.57 -20.74 4.13
N LEU A 562 -22.26 -20.95 4.04
CA LEU A 562 -21.36 -21.11 5.17
C LEU A 562 -20.30 -20.01 5.12
N ASP A 563 -20.48 -18.99 5.96
CA ASP A 563 -19.48 -17.94 6.15
C ASP A 563 -18.44 -18.39 7.18
N VAL A 564 -17.20 -18.63 6.75
CA VAL A 564 -16.12 -19.14 7.59
C VAL A 564 -15.05 -18.07 7.77
N LEU A 565 -14.64 -17.85 9.03
CA LEU A 565 -13.71 -16.80 9.39
C LEU A 565 -12.84 -17.19 10.58
N GLU A 566 -11.65 -16.59 10.64
CA GLU A 566 -10.75 -16.64 11.79
C GLU A 566 -10.88 -15.35 12.60
N HIS A 567 -11.05 -15.46 13.91
CA HIS A 567 -11.00 -14.32 14.82
C HIS A 567 -10.21 -14.69 16.08
N ARG A 568 -9.10 -13.97 16.33
CA ARG A 568 -8.22 -14.17 17.51
C ARG A 568 -7.74 -15.62 17.69
N GLY A 569 -7.41 -16.28 16.58
CA GLY A 569 -6.93 -17.66 16.55
C GLY A 569 -8.03 -18.72 16.67
N GLU A 570 -9.30 -18.33 16.79
CA GLU A 570 -10.45 -19.23 16.77
C GLU A 570 -11.11 -19.26 15.39
N LEU A 571 -11.47 -20.45 14.93
CA LEU A 571 -12.22 -20.69 13.72
C LEU A 571 -13.72 -20.64 14.02
N LEU A 572 -14.44 -19.79 13.31
CA LEU A 572 -15.87 -19.56 13.46
C LEU A 572 -16.58 -19.79 12.13
N ALA A 573 -17.83 -20.22 12.20
CA ALA A 573 -18.69 -20.32 11.02
C ALA A 573 -20.11 -19.82 11.30
N VAL A 574 -20.62 -18.96 10.41
CA VAL A 574 -22.04 -18.61 10.36
C VAL A 574 -22.68 -19.40 9.23
N ARG A 575 -23.56 -20.34 9.58
CA ARG A 575 -24.35 -21.13 8.65
C ARG A 575 -25.68 -20.43 8.42
N VAL A 576 -26.08 -20.30 7.17
CA VAL A 576 -27.38 -19.75 6.75
C VAL A 576 -28.07 -20.77 5.83
N ASP A 577 -29.24 -21.21 6.24
CA ASP A 577 -30.11 -22.12 5.49
C ASP A 577 -31.55 -21.57 5.43
N ASP A 578 -32.49 -22.40 4.99
CA ASP A 578 -33.91 -22.06 4.93
C ASP A 578 -34.55 -21.89 6.32
N SER A 579 -34.00 -22.53 7.35
CA SER A 579 -34.49 -22.47 8.73
C SER A 579 -34.00 -21.22 9.48
N GLY A 580 -32.87 -20.64 9.07
CA GLY A 580 -32.34 -19.42 9.66
C GLY A 580 -30.83 -19.31 9.58
N SER A 581 -30.23 -18.71 10.63
CA SER A 581 -28.78 -18.56 10.74
C SER A 581 -28.28 -19.07 12.08
N THR A 582 -27.21 -19.87 12.09
CA THR A 582 -26.58 -20.41 13.29
C THR A 582 -25.09 -20.07 13.33
N LEU A 583 -24.56 -19.79 14.52
CA LEU A 583 -23.13 -19.53 14.74
C LEU A 583 -22.49 -20.77 15.37
N HIS A 584 -21.36 -21.20 14.81
CA HIS A 584 -20.58 -22.35 15.25
C HIS A 584 -19.16 -21.92 15.62
N THR A 585 -18.67 -22.37 16.76
CA THR A 585 -17.26 -22.28 17.15
C THR A 585 -16.59 -23.61 16.84
N LEU A 586 -15.59 -23.60 15.97
CA LEU A 586 -14.95 -24.79 15.42
C LEU A 586 -13.59 -25.12 16.06
N GLY A 587 -13.12 -24.23 16.96
CA GLY A 587 -11.89 -24.39 17.74
C GLY A 587 -10.68 -23.67 17.12
N PRO A 588 -9.46 -24.02 17.53
CA PRO A 588 -8.24 -23.33 17.11
C PRO A 588 -8.04 -23.35 15.59
N ALA A 589 -7.89 -22.18 14.98
CA ALA A 589 -7.67 -22.00 13.55
C ALA A 589 -6.29 -22.51 13.09
N ALA A 590 -5.28 -22.42 13.95
CA ALA A 590 -3.89 -22.79 13.63
C ALA A 590 -3.74 -24.25 13.19
N ASP A 591 -4.46 -25.16 13.85
CA ASP A 591 -4.45 -26.60 13.53
C ASP A 591 -4.95 -26.84 12.11
N VAL A 592 -6.07 -26.20 11.73
CA VAL A 592 -6.67 -26.34 10.39
C VAL A 592 -5.80 -25.66 9.34
N ALA A 593 -5.22 -24.49 9.64
CA ALA A 593 -4.32 -23.78 8.73
C ALA A 593 -3.05 -24.58 8.42
N GLU A 594 -2.51 -25.32 9.39
CA GLU A 594 -1.39 -26.23 9.15
C GLU A 594 -1.76 -27.39 8.22
N GLU A 595 -2.92 -28.02 8.44
CA GLU A 595 -3.42 -29.08 7.57
C GLU A 595 -3.68 -28.58 6.15
N VAL A 596 -4.23 -27.37 5.98
CA VAL A 596 -4.41 -26.76 4.64
C VAL A 596 -3.08 -26.59 3.94
N ARG A 597 -2.03 -26.09 4.62
CA ARG A 597 -0.68 -26.00 4.02
C ARG A 597 -0.13 -27.36 3.61
N ARG A 598 -0.37 -28.39 4.42
CA ARG A 598 0.04 -29.78 4.12
C ARG A 598 -0.68 -30.32 2.90
N VAL A 599 -2.00 -30.10 2.80
CA VAL A 599 -2.81 -30.48 1.63
C VAL A 599 -2.27 -29.87 0.34
N HIS A 600 -1.93 -28.58 0.35
CA HIS A 600 -1.33 -27.92 -0.82
C HIS A 600 0.02 -28.54 -1.20
N ALA A 601 0.89 -28.81 -0.22
CA ALA A 601 2.18 -29.45 -0.47
C ALA A 601 2.02 -30.88 -1.03
N ASP A 602 1.08 -31.66 -0.50
CA ASP A 602 0.78 -33.02 -1.00
C ASP A 602 0.27 -32.96 -2.45
N LEU A 603 -0.60 -32.02 -2.77
CA LEU A 603 -1.09 -31.84 -4.15
C LEU A 603 0.03 -31.47 -5.13
N GLU A 604 0.97 -30.61 -4.73
CA GLU A 604 2.15 -30.30 -5.56
C GLU A 604 3.01 -31.54 -5.85
N VAL A 605 3.21 -32.40 -4.84
CA VAL A 605 3.93 -33.67 -5.02
C VAL A 605 3.18 -34.60 -5.97
N LEU A 606 1.86 -34.73 -5.80
CA LEU A 606 1.02 -35.63 -6.59
C LEU A 606 0.92 -35.21 -8.06
N ALA A 607 0.97 -33.90 -8.33
CA ALA A 607 0.93 -33.35 -9.68
C ALA A 607 2.20 -33.63 -10.49
N ASN A 608 3.32 -33.93 -9.83
CA ASN A 608 4.59 -34.18 -10.49
C ASN A 608 4.70 -35.64 -10.99
N PRO A 609 4.74 -35.90 -12.31
CA PRO A 609 4.82 -37.25 -12.85
C PRO A 609 6.16 -37.94 -12.53
N LEU A 610 7.23 -37.17 -12.28
CA LEU A 610 8.57 -37.68 -11.99
C LEU A 610 8.71 -38.24 -10.57
N VAL A 611 7.74 -38.00 -9.69
CA VAL A 611 7.77 -38.51 -8.31
C VAL A 611 7.61 -40.04 -8.30
N PRO A 612 8.47 -40.80 -7.59
CA PRO A 612 8.34 -42.24 -7.44
C PRO A 612 6.99 -42.69 -6.85
N ALA A 613 6.53 -43.87 -7.25
CA ALA A 613 5.23 -44.42 -6.84
C ALA A 613 5.05 -44.51 -5.31
N ASP A 614 6.10 -44.88 -4.58
CA ASP A 614 6.04 -44.99 -3.11
C ASP A 614 5.82 -43.64 -2.43
N LEU A 615 6.51 -42.59 -2.90
CA LEU A 615 6.32 -41.23 -2.40
C LEU A 615 4.93 -40.69 -2.77
N ARG A 616 4.45 -40.98 -3.98
CA ARG A 616 3.08 -40.65 -4.40
C ARG A 616 2.04 -41.33 -3.51
N ALA A 617 2.24 -42.59 -3.14
CA ALA A 617 1.34 -43.32 -2.24
C ALA A 617 1.35 -42.74 -0.80
N VAL A 618 2.50 -42.25 -0.32
CA VAL A 618 2.59 -41.55 0.97
C VAL A 618 1.84 -40.21 0.91
N ALA A 619 2.07 -39.41 -0.13
CA ALA A 619 1.40 -38.13 -0.32
C ALA A 619 -0.13 -38.29 -0.40
N ASN A 620 -0.64 -39.29 -1.13
CA ASN A 620 -2.07 -39.59 -1.18
C ASN A 620 -2.66 -39.92 0.22
N ARG A 621 -1.98 -40.77 1.01
CA ARG A 621 -2.45 -41.09 2.37
C ARG A 621 -2.40 -39.89 3.31
N SER A 622 -1.42 -39.00 3.13
CA SER A 622 -1.31 -37.74 3.87
C SER A 622 -2.48 -36.82 3.51
N LEU A 623 -2.70 -36.62 2.21
CA LEU A 623 -3.80 -35.82 1.67
C LEU A 623 -5.17 -36.27 2.19
N ASP A 624 -5.50 -37.56 2.06
CA ASP A 624 -6.78 -38.11 2.52
C ASP A 624 -6.99 -37.90 4.02
N ARG A 625 -5.93 -38.10 4.82
CA ARG A 625 -5.98 -37.90 6.28
C ARG A 625 -6.20 -36.43 6.64
N SER A 626 -5.45 -35.52 6.02
CA SER A 626 -5.58 -34.09 6.25
C SER A 626 -6.96 -33.59 5.88
N LEU A 627 -7.51 -34.00 4.73
CA LEU A 627 -8.88 -33.66 4.32
C LEU A 627 -9.93 -34.18 5.30
N ALA A 628 -9.80 -35.42 5.78
CA ALA A 628 -10.71 -35.98 6.79
C ALA A 628 -10.62 -35.25 8.15
N HIS A 629 -9.42 -34.86 8.57
CA HIS A 629 -9.23 -34.08 9.80
C HIS A 629 -9.83 -32.68 9.69
N ILE A 630 -9.62 -32.00 8.56
CA ILE A 630 -10.23 -30.70 8.27
C ILE A 630 -11.76 -30.84 8.31
N GLU A 631 -12.32 -31.83 7.63
CA GLU A 631 -13.77 -32.07 7.64
C GLU A 631 -14.30 -32.35 9.04
N ALA A 632 -13.62 -33.17 9.84
CA ALA A 632 -14.05 -33.45 11.21
C ALA A 632 -14.16 -32.17 12.08
N ARG A 633 -13.30 -31.17 11.84
CA ARG A 633 -13.38 -29.86 12.50
C ARG A 633 -14.56 -29.02 12.00
N LEU A 634 -14.87 -29.10 10.70
CA LEU A 634 -15.94 -28.34 10.06
C LEU A 634 -17.33 -29.01 10.16
N ALA A 635 -17.37 -30.31 10.49
CA ALA A 635 -18.57 -31.14 10.52
C ALA A 635 -19.76 -30.53 11.28
N PRO A 636 -19.58 -29.86 12.45
CA PRO A 636 -20.70 -29.24 13.16
C PRO A 636 -21.44 -28.16 12.36
N ALA A 637 -20.77 -27.52 11.40
CA ALA A 637 -21.33 -26.45 10.58
C ALA A 637 -21.63 -26.89 9.14
N LEU A 638 -20.99 -27.96 8.64
CA LEU A 638 -21.24 -28.45 7.28
C LEU A 638 -22.60 -29.13 7.16
N LEU A 639 -22.93 -30.13 7.99
CA LEU A 639 -24.17 -30.94 7.89
C LEU A 639 -24.49 -31.50 6.48
N ALA A 640 -23.48 -31.60 5.60
CA ALA A 640 -23.53 -32.19 4.26
C ALA A 640 -24.73 -31.76 3.39
N PRO A 641 -24.89 -30.46 3.06
CA PRO A 641 -25.95 -29.96 2.18
C PRO A 641 -25.85 -30.54 0.76
N ASP A 642 -26.87 -30.33 -0.06
CA ASP A 642 -26.77 -30.69 -1.48
C ASP A 642 -25.81 -29.71 -2.16
N GLU A 643 -26.08 -28.41 -2.06
CA GLU A 643 -25.22 -27.33 -2.56
C GLU A 643 -24.61 -26.54 -1.40
N LEU A 644 -23.28 -26.33 -1.45
CA LEU A 644 -22.55 -25.55 -0.45
C LEU A 644 -21.96 -24.29 -1.08
N VAL A 645 -22.32 -23.13 -0.54
CA VAL A 645 -21.69 -21.85 -0.84
C VAL A 645 -20.85 -21.45 0.36
N VAL A 646 -19.53 -21.46 0.20
CA VAL A 646 -18.61 -21.03 1.25
C VAL A 646 -18.23 -19.58 1.02
N VAL A 647 -18.41 -18.72 2.02
CA VAL A 647 -17.84 -17.37 1.99
C VAL A 647 -16.59 -17.38 2.86
N ALA A 648 -15.43 -17.18 2.24
CA ALA A 648 -14.16 -17.27 2.92
C ALA A 648 -13.14 -16.29 2.33
N ALA A 649 -12.20 -15.85 3.17
CA ALA A 649 -11.09 -14.98 2.78
C ALA A 649 -9.77 -15.55 3.31
N GLY A 650 -8.65 -15.05 2.80
CA GLY A 650 -7.32 -15.48 3.22
C GLY A 650 -7.08 -16.97 2.99
N TRP A 651 -6.42 -17.63 3.94
CA TRP A 651 -6.10 -19.07 3.83
C TRP A 651 -7.35 -19.96 3.74
N LEU A 652 -8.50 -19.52 4.28
CA LEU A 652 -9.76 -20.26 4.20
C LEU A 652 -10.36 -20.26 2.78
N GLY A 653 -10.08 -19.21 2.00
CA GLY A 653 -10.51 -19.11 0.60
C GLY A 653 -9.76 -20.08 -0.34
N VAL A 654 -8.59 -20.55 0.07
CA VAL A 654 -7.78 -21.54 -0.67
C VAL A 654 -7.83 -22.94 -0.06
N LEU A 655 -8.74 -23.20 0.87
CA LEU A 655 -9.02 -24.56 1.31
C LEU A 655 -9.73 -25.31 0.16
N PRO A 656 -9.34 -26.55 -0.17
CA PRO A 656 -9.99 -27.33 -1.23
C PRO A 656 -11.35 -27.88 -0.80
N TRP A 657 -12.33 -26.99 -0.65
CA TRP A 657 -13.67 -27.31 -0.13
C TRP A 657 -14.38 -28.43 -0.91
N SER A 658 -14.21 -28.46 -2.23
CA SER A 658 -14.77 -29.50 -3.11
C SER A 658 -14.16 -30.90 -2.89
N MET A 659 -12.97 -30.97 -2.29
CA MET A 659 -12.25 -32.23 -2.04
C MET A 659 -12.54 -32.82 -0.66
N LEU A 660 -13.26 -32.12 0.22
CA LEU A 660 -13.66 -32.69 1.51
C LEU A 660 -14.50 -33.96 1.28
N PRO A 661 -14.35 -35.03 2.09
CA PRO A 661 -14.99 -36.30 1.82
C PRO A 661 -16.52 -36.23 1.60
N SER A 662 -17.27 -35.43 2.38
CA SER A 662 -18.72 -35.24 2.19
C SER A 662 -19.10 -34.38 0.99
N ARG A 663 -18.13 -33.72 0.33
CA ARG A 663 -18.34 -32.84 -0.83
C ARG A 663 -18.00 -33.49 -2.16
N SER A 664 -17.41 -34.69 -2.17
CA SER A 664 -17.14 -35.44 -3.39
C SER A 664 -18.42 -35.63 -4.21
N GLY A 665 -18.41 -35.18 -5.47
CA GLY A 665 -19.57 -35.25 -6.37
C GLY A 665 -20.71 -34.29 -6.04
N ARG A 666 -20.53 -33.36 -5.09
CA ARG A 666 -21.56 -32.40 -4.68
C ARG A 666 -21.18 -30.95 -5.00
N PRO A 667 -22.12 -30.13 -5.51
CA PRO A 667 -21.85 -28.74 -5.88
C PRO A 667 -21.27 -27.92 -4.73
N THR A 668 -20.10 -27.31 -4.95
CA THR A 668 -19.42 -26.49 -3.94
C THR A 668 -18.83 -25.24 -4.60
N VAL A 669 -19.19 -24.07 -4.09
CA VAL A 669 -18.73 -22.75 -4.57
C VAL A 669 -18.04 -22.02 -3.44
N VAL A 670 -16.95 -21.32 -3.75
CA VAL A 670 -16.21 -20.48 -2.80
C VAL A 670 -16.30 -19.01 -3.23
N ALA A 671 -17.11 -18.24 -2.54
CA ALA A 671 -17.31 -16.82 -2.80
C ALA A 671 -16.32 -15.94 -2.00
N PRO A 672 -15.77 -14.88 -2.61
CA PRO A 672 -14.89 -13.94 -1.89
C PRO A 672 -15.66 -13.06 -0.90
N SER A 673 -16.98 -12.89 -1.10
CA SER A 673 -17.86 -12.14 -0.23
C SER A 673 -19.32 -12.56 -0.44
N VAL A 674 -20.17 -12.27 0.55
CA VAL A 674 -21.62 -12.46 0.43
C VAL A 674 -22.17 -11.56 -0.69
N HIS A 675 -21.66 -10.33 -0.79
CA HIS A 675 -22.06 -9.38 -1.82
C HIS A 675 -21.81 -9.91 -3.23
N HIS A 676 -20.61 -10.44 -3.50
CA HIS A 676 -20.28 -11.03 -4.80
C HIS A 676 -21.23 -12.16 -5.15
N TRP A 677 -21.40 -13.11 -4.21
CA TRP A 677 -22.30 -14.24 -4.40
C TRP A 677 -23.72 -13.77 -4.71
N MET A 678 -24.30 -12.88 -3.91
CA MET A 678 -25.66 -12.40 -4.12
C MET A 678 -25.86 -11.63 -5.43
N ARG A 679 -24.85 -10.91 -5.88
CA ARG A 679 -24.90 -10.12 -7.12
C ARG A 679 -25.04 -11.02 -8.35
N TYR A 680 -24.37 -12.16 -8.35
CA TYR A 680 -24.30 -13.06 -9.51
C TYR A 680 -25.10 -14.37 -9.33
N ALA A 681 -25.56 -14.67 -8.11
CA ALA A 681 -26.39 -15.85 -7.85
C ALA A 681 -27.71 -15.73 -8.63
N GLY A 682 -27.83 -16.51 -9.70
CA GLY A 682 -28.98 -16.51 -10.60
C GLY A 682 -29.01 -15.38 -11.64
N SER A 683 -27.88 -14.69 -11.89
CA SER A 683 -27.79 -13.68 -12.94
C SER A 683 -27.74 -14.27 -14.36
N ALA A 684 -27.31 -15.53 -14.50
CA ALA A 684 -27.25 -16.25 -15.76
C ALA A 684 -28.39 -17.28 -15.85
N ALA A 685 -29.63 -16.81 -16.05
CA ALA A 685 -30.75 -17.68 -16.36
C ALA A 685 -30.87 -17.82 -17.88
N GLY A 686 -30.13 -18.76 -18.47
CA GLY A 686 -30.24 -19.06 -19.90
C GLY A 686 -29.02 -19.78 -20.47
N ARG A 687 -29.19 -20.32 -21.68
CA ARG A 687 -28.09 -20.96 -22.42
C ARG A 687 -27.02 -19.93 -22.78
N PRO A 688 -25.72 -20.22 -22.61
CA PRO A 688 -24.64 -19.31 -22.99
C PRO A 688 -24.79 -18.89 -24.45
N THR A 689 -24.81 -17.59 -24.71
CA THR A 689 -24.97 -17.06 -26.07
C THR A 689 -23.65 -17.02 -26.83
N HIS A 690 -22.53 -16.85 -26.12
CA HIS A 690 -21.18 -16.80 -26.68
C HIS A 690 -20.21 -17.64 -25.84
N VAL A 691 -19.41 -18.46 -26.52
CA VAL A 691 -18.34 -19.25 -25.91
C VAL A 691 -17.06 -18.95 -26.68
N SER A 692 -15.97 -18.73 -25.95
CA SER A 692 -14.63 -18.56 -26.52
C SER A 692 -13.66 -19.49 -25.81
N ALA A 693 -12.73 -20.09 -26.54
CA ALA A 693 -11.72 -21.00 -26.00
C ALA A 693 -10.35 -20.64 -26.58
N ALA A 694 -9.35 -20.46 -25.72
CA ALA A 694 -7.98 -20.10 -26.12
C ALA A 694 -6.94 -21.06 -25.55
N ALA A 695 -5.95 -21.44 -26.37
CA ALA A 695 -4.82 -22.28 -25.96
C ALA A 695 -3.51 -21.48 -25.98
N GLY A 696 -2.81 -21.44 -24.85
CA GLY A 696 -1.47 -20.88 -24.72
C GLY A 696 -0.37 -21.89 -25.10
N PRO A 697 0.85 -21.43 -25.42
CA PRO A 697 1.93 -22.29 -25.90
C PRO A 697 2.54 -23.15 -24.79
N GLY A 698 3.09 -24.31 -25.17
CA GLY A 698 3.96 -25.15 -24.31
C GLY A 698 3.23 -26.14 -23.39
N LEU A 699 1.93 -26.34 -23.56
CA LEU A 699 1.16 -27.45 -22.97
C LEU A 699 0.87 -28.50 -24.05
N ARG A 700 0.99 -29.79 -23.72
CA ARG A 700 0.86 -30.85 -24.73
C ARG A 700 -0.57 -30.97 -25.26
N HIS A 701 -1.56 -30.77 -24.38
CA HIS A 701 -2.96 -31.02 -24.68
C HIS A 701 -3.83 -29.77 -24.79
N ALA A 702 -3.27 -28.56 -24.63
CA ALA A 702 -4.07 -27.32 -24.62
C ALA A 702 -4.82 -27.08 -25.94
N GLU A 703 -4.17 -27.25 -27.10
CA GLU A 703 -4.83 -27.09 -28.40
C GLU A 703 -5.91 -28.16 -28.64
N ALA A 704 -5.64 -29.41 -28.23
CA ALA A 704 -6.62 -30.49 -28.32
C ALA A 704 -7.85 -30.19 -27.43
N GLU A 705 -7.62 -29.70 -26.21
CA GLU A 705 -8.67 -29.32 -25.26
C GLU A 705 -9.61 -28.27 -25.83
N VAL A 706 -9.07 -27.15 -26.34
CA VAL A 706 -9.92 -26.08 -26.90
C VAL A 706 -10.59 -26.50 -28.21
N THR A 707 -9.97 -27.38 -28.98
CA THR A 707 -10.57 -27.93 -30.20
C THR A 707 -11.75 -28.86 -29.88
N GLU A 708 -11.62 -29.72 -28.87
CA GLU A 708 -12.71 -30.58 -28.41
C GLU A 708 -13.86 -29.76 -27.83
N ILE A 709 -13.57 -28.74 -27.02
CA ILE A 709 -14.57 -27.78 -26.54
C ILE A 709 -15.25 -27.09 -27.73
N GLY A 710 -14.47 -26.72 -28.75
CA GLY A 710 -14.96 -26.13 -29.98
C GLY A 710 -16.00 -26.99 -30.71
N GLN A 711 -15.89 -28.32 -30.63
CA GLN A 711 -16.86 -29.25 -31.23
C GLN A 711 -18.15 -29.39 -30.42
N LEU A 712 -18.14 -28.99 -29.14
CA LEU A 712 -19.30 -29.07 -28.26
C LEU A 712 -20.27 -27.89 -28.43
N TRP A 713 -19.85 -26.77 -29.01
CA TRP A 713 -20.68 -25.56 -29.10
C TRP A 713 -20.90 -25.16 -30.57
N PRO A 714 -22.11 -24.69 -30.95
CA PRO A 714 -22.41 -24.34 -32.35
C PRO A 714 -21.74 -23.05 -32.83
N ASP A 715 -21.56 -22.06 -31.94
CA ASP A 715 -20.99 -20.74 -32.23
C ASP A 715 -19.88 -20.43 -31.20
N VAL A 716 -18.71 -21.03 -31.41
CA VAL A 716 -17.55 -20.90 -30.53
C VAL A 716 -16.36 -20.32 -31.27
N GLU A 717 -15.72 -19.35 -30.63
CA GLU A 717 -14.46 -18.82 -31.11
C GLU A 717 -13.30 -19.61 -30.48
N VAL A 718 -12.48 -20.25 -31.33
CA VAL A 718 -11.30 -21.01 -30.89
C VAL A 718 -10.04 -20.29 -31.35
N VAL A 719 -9.17 -19.95 -30.39
CA VAL A 719 -7.91 -19.21 -30.64
C VAL A 719 -6.72 -20.09 -30.23
N VAL A 720 -5.83 -20.40 -31.17
CA VAL A 720 -4.69 -21.31 -30.99
C VAL A 720 -3.44 -20.78 -31.69
N GLY A 721 -2.28 -21.38 -31.42
CA GLY A 721 -1.03 -21.06 -32.12
C GLY A 721 -0.62 -19.59 -31.98
N GLU A 722 -0.19 -18.98 -33.07
CA GLU A 722 0.28 -17.58 -33.11
C GLU A 722 -0.85 -16.56 -32.88
N ASP A 723 -2.11 -16.94 -33.08
CA ASP A 723 -3.27 -16.07 -32.88
C ASP A 723 -3.64 -15.91 -31.40
N ALA A 724 -3.18 -16.81 -30.52
CA ALA A 724 -3.40 -16.78 -29.08
C ALA A 724 -2.53 -15.71 -28.39
N THR A 725 -2.72 -14.46 -28.78
CA THR A 725 -1.98 -13.29 -28.30
C THR A 725 -2.64 -12.65 -27.07
N VAL A 726 -1.86 -11.85 -26.33
CA VAL A 726 -2.34 -11.00 -25.23
C VAL A 726 -3.51 -10.13 -25.67
N ALA A 727 -3.39 -9.45 -26.81
CA ALA A 727 -4.42 -8.56 -27.33
C ALA A 727 -5.74 -9.32 -27.60
N ARG A 728 -5.66 -10.49 -28.25
CA ARG A 728 -6.85 -11.32 -28.52
C ARG A 728 -7.50 -11.79 -27.22
N MET A 729 -6.71 -12.28 -26.26
CA MET A 729 -7.23 -12.76 -24.98
C MET A 729 -7.93 -11.65 -24.19
N VAL A 730 -7.40 -10.43 -24.23
CA VAL A 730 -8.03 -9.25 -23.63
C VAL A 730 -9.40 -8.98 -24.25
N GLU A 731 -9.54 -9.05 -25.57
CA GLU A 731 -10.81 -8.86 -26.26
C GLU A 731 -11.86 -9.93 -25.87
N LEU A 732 -11.42 -11.19 -25.73
CA LEU A 732 -12.29 -12.27 -25.27
C LEU A 732 -12.77 -12.04 -23.83
N LEU A 733 -11.89 -11.57 -22.94
CA LEU A 733 -12.23 -11.23 -21.55
C LEU A 733 -13.02 -9.91 -21.41
N ALA A 734 -13.19 -9.16 -22.49
CA ALA A 734 -14.04 -7.97 -22.56
C ALA A 734 -15.40 -8.25 -23.23
N SER A 735 -15.80 -9.53 -23.31
CA SER A 735 -17.05 -9.99 -23.92
C SER A 735 -17.91 -10.83 -22.94
N PRO A 736 -19.25 -10.77 -23.02
CA PRO A 736 -20.13 -11.59 -22.17
C PRO A 736 -20.12 -13.07 -22.60
N GLY A 737 -20.56 -13.97 -21.71
CA GLY A 737 -20.60 -15.42 -21.98
C GLY A 737 -19.53 -16.24 -21.25
N ILE A 738 -19.03 -17.30 -21.89
CA ILE A 738 -18.04 -18.23 -21.34
C ILE A 738 -16.69 -18.04 -22.01
N VAL A 739 -15.63 -17.87 -21.21
CA VAL A 739 -14.24 -17.87 -21.69
C VAL A 739 -13.49 -19.05 -21.08
N HIS A 740 -13.00 -19.95 -21.91
CA HIS A 740 -12.14 -21.06 -21.53
C HIS A 740 -10.69 -20.78 -21.92
N LEU A 741 -9.75 -20.96 -21.00
CA LEU A 741 -8.33 -20.72 -21.24
C LEU A 741 -7.50 -21.92 -20.78
N ALA A 742 -6.86 -22.59 -21.74
CA ALA A 742 -5.89 -23.66 -21.51
C ALA A 742 -4.47 -23.13 -21.71
N ALA A 743 -3.77 -22.75 -20.65
CA ALA A 743 -2.47 -22.06 -20.76
C ALA A 743 -1.57 -22.32 -19.54
N HIS A 744 -0.28 -22.01 -19.65
CA HIS A 744 0.59 -21.99 -18.47
C HIS A 744 0.26 -20.82 -17.56
N GLY A 745 -0.15 -21.12 -16.33
CA GLY A 745 -0.30 -20.14 -15.27
C GLY A 745 0.98 -19.90 -14.52
N ARG A 746 1.19 -18.69 -14.03
CA ARG A 746 2.22 -18.38 -13.02
C ARG A 746 1.62 -17.50 -11.94
N HIS A 747 1.67 -17.98 -10.71
CA HIS A 747 1.30 -17.18 -9.54
C HIS A 747 2.50 -16.37 -9.04
N GLU A 748 2.27 -15.09 -8.72
CA GLU A 748 3.29 -14.21 -8.12
C GLU A 748 2.89 -13.90 -6.66
N PRO A 749 3.53 -14.54 -5.66
CA PRO A 749 3.10 -14.42 -4.27
C PRO A 749 3.25 -13.01 -3.71
N ASP A 750 4.32 -12.31 -4.09
CA ASP A 750 4.63 -10.96 -3.58
C ASP A 750 3.65 -9.92 -4.13
N ASN A 751 3.27 -10.05 -5.41
CA ASN A 751 2.29 -9.19 -6.02
C ASN A 751 1.42 -9.92 -7.06
N PRO A 752 0.21 -10.34 -6.65
CA PRO A 752 -0.67 -11.10 -7.52
C PRO A 752 -1.19 -10.37 -8.75
N LEU A 753 -1.10 -9.03 -8.81
CA LEU A 753 -1.34 -8.26 -10.04
C LEU A 753 -0.35 -8.64 -11.16
N PHE A 754 0.82 -9.18 -10.82
CA PHE A 754 1.79 -9.75 -11.76
C PHE A 754 1.72 -11.27 -11.89
N SER A 755 0.68 -11.92 -11.32
CA SER A 755 0.34 -13.28 -11.75
C SER A 755 -0.04 -13.23 -13.24
N SER A 756 0.28 -14.27 -13.99
CA SER A 756 0.11 -14.25 -15.45
C SER A 756 -0.32 -15.58 -16.04
N VAL A 757 -0.90 -15.50 -17.23
CA VAL A 757 -1.11 -16.64 -18.14
C VAL A 757 -0.24 -16.45 -19.36
N ARG A 758 0.42 -17.53 -19.81
CA ARG A 758 1.29 -17.49 -20.99
C ARG A 758 0.47 -17.58 -22.27
N LEU A 759 0.73 -16.64 -23.17
CA LEU A 759 0.17 -16.54 -24.52
C LEU A 759 1.31 -16.56 -25.55
N ALA A 760 0.97 -16.52 -26.84
CA ALA A 760 1.90 -16.68 -27.95
C ALA A 760 3.00 -15.58 -27.98
N ASP A 761 2.62 -14.35 -27.64
CA ASP A 761 3.45 -13.15 -27.64
C ASP A 761 3.94 -12.73 -26.23
N GLY A 762 3.76 -13.60 -25.22
CA GLY A 762 4.28 -13.43 -23.87
C GLY A 762 3.24 -13.61 -22.76
N PRO A 763 3.57 -13.25 -21.50
CA PRO A 763 2.62 -13.31 -20.40
C PRO A 763 1.57 -12.18 -20.46
N LEU A 764 0.29 -12.54 -20.32
CA LEU A 764 -0.80 -11.64 -19.94
C LEU A 764 -0.85 -11.57 -18.42
N PHE A 765 -0.59 -10.39 -17.86
CA PHE A 765 -0.61 -10.19 -16.42
C PHE A 765 -2.00 -9.82 -15.91
N ALA A 766 -2.31 -10.19 -14.68
CA ALA A 766 -3.59 -9.89 -14.05
C ALA A 766 -3.89 -8.38 -13.98
N HIS A 767 -2.85 -7.53 -13.86
CA HIS A 767 -3.01 -6.08 -13.85
C HIS A 767 -3.53 -5.50 -15.17
N GLU A 768 -3.55 -6.28 -16.25
CA GLU A 768 -4.06 -5.87 -17.58
C GLU A 768 -5.52 -6.25 -17.78
N LEU A 769 -6.12 -7.00 -16.86
CA LEU A 769 -7.43 -7.62 -17.05
C LEU A 769 -8.64 -6.69 -16.80
N ASP A 770 -8.42 -5.40 -16.67
CA ASP A 770 -9.48 -4.46 -16.29
C ASP A 770 -9.71 -3.41 -17.38
N MET A 771 -10.27 -3.81 -18.53
CA MET A 771 -10.29 -3.02 -19.77
C MET A 771 -11.56 -2.23 -20.06
N GLY A 772 -12.57 -2.32 -19.18
CA GLY A 772 -13.90 -1.81 -19.48
C GLY A 772 -14.60 -2.63 -20.58
N GLY A 773 -15.91 -2.83 -20.45
CA GLY A 773 -16.69 -3.70 -21.34
C GLY A 773 -17.75 -4.50 -20.58
N ALA A 774 -18.41 -5.42 -21.30
CA ALA A 774 -19.19 -6.48 -20.67
C ALA A 774 -18.22 -7.63 -20.35
N VAL A 775 -18.10 -7.99 -19.07
CA VAL A 775 -17.20 -9.06 -18.64
C VAL A 775 -17.88 -10.43 -18.80
N PRO A 776 -17.12 -11.52 -18.96
CA PRO A 776 -17.66 -12.87 -19.01
C PRO A 776 -18.47 -13.21 -17.77
N ASP A 777 -19.52 -14.00 -17.94
CA ASP A 777 -20.29 -14.55 -16.82
C ASP A 777 -19.48 -15.65 -16.12
N LEU A 778 -18.74 -16.43 -16.91
CA LEU A 778 -17.95 -17.58 -16.48
C LEU A 778 -16.58 -17.61 -17.16
N VAL A 779 -15.52 -17.80 -16.37
CA VAL A 779 -14.18 -18.08 -16.88
C VAL A 779 -13.70 -19.45 -16.38
N LEU A 780 -13.28 -20.34 -17.28
CA LEU A 780 -12.64 -21.61 -16.95
C LEU A 780 -11.13 -21.51 -17.21
N LEU A 781 -10.33 -21.72 -16.17
CA LEU A 781 -8.88 -21.67 -16.23
C LEU A 781 -8.30 -23.08 -16.13
N SER A 782 -8.01 -23.68 -17.28
CA SER A 782 -7.25 -24.92 -17.41
C SER A 782 -5.75 -24.61 -17.39
N SER A 783 -5.26 -24.14 -16.25
CA SER A 783 -3.88 -23.66 -16.11
C SER A 783 -3.28 -24.02 -14.75
N CYS A 784 -2.04 -24.52 -14.76
CA CYS A 784 -1.46 -25.27 -13.65
C CYS A 784 -1.17 -24.47 -12.36
N GLU A 785 -1.16 -23.13 -12.38
CA GLU A 785 -0.82 -22.35 -11.17
C GLU A 785 -1.70 -21.13 -10.86
N VAL A 786 -2.64 -20.73 -11.73
CA VAL A 786 -3.32 -19.42 -11.59
C VAL A 786 -4.36 -19.35 -10.47
N GLY A 787 -4.83 -20.50 -9.97
CA GLY A 787 -5.74 -20.57 -8.82
C GLY A 787 -5.03 -20.59 -7.47
N ARG A 788 -3.68 -20.61 -7.45
CA ARG A 788 -2.92 -20.38 -6.21
C ARG A 788 -3.14 -18.94 -5.76
N ALA A 789 -3.46 -18.74 -4.48
CA ALA A 789 -3.60 -17.42 -3.90
C ALA A 789 -2.59 -17.23 -2.76
N SER A 790 -1.88 -16.11 -2.79
CA SER A 790 -1.02 -15.68 -1.68
C SER A 790 -1.80 -14.78 -0.74
N ILE A 791 -1.45 -14.84 0.55
CA ILE A 791 -2.14 -14.10 1.61
C ILE A 791 -1.36 -12.82 1.91
N ARG A 792 -1.94 -11.65 1.65
CA ARG A 792 -1.35 -10.35 2.02
C ARG A 792 -1.62 -9.98 3.48
N ALA A 793 -0.82 -9.06 4.02
CA ALA A 793 -1.16 -8.33 5.24
C ALA A 793 -2.53 -7.66 5.06
N GLY A 794 -3.51 -8.01 5.90
CA GLY A 794 -4.93 -7.71 5.69
C GLY A 794 -5.78 -8.95 5.39
N GLY A 795 -5.17 -10.13 5.23
CA GLY A 795 -5.87 -11.42 5.20
C GLY A 795 -6.49 -11.81 3.86
N GLU A 796 -6.06 -11.21 2.75
CA GLU A 796 -6.65 -11.48 1.44
C GLU A 796 -5.85 -12.49 0.61
N ALA A 797 -6.55 -13.50 0.07
CA ALA A 797 -6.05 -14.42 -0.94
C ALA A 797 -6.16 -13.78 -2.34
N LEU A 798 -5.02 -13.49 -2.95
CA LEU A 798 -4.96 -12.86 -4.26
C LEU A 798 -4.29 -13.82 -5.26
N GLY A 799 -5.02 -14.16 -6.32
CA GLY A 799 -4.60 -14.96 -7.48
C GLY A 799 -5.40 -14.48 -8.71
N LEU A 800 -5.16 -15.04 -9.90
CA LEU A 800 -5.81 -14.58 -11.13
C LEU A 800 -7.34 -14.65 -11.04
N ALA A 801 -7.86 -15.72 -10.42
CA ALA A 801 -9.29 -15.88 -10.18
C ALA A 801 -9.87 -14.74 -9.34
N SER A 802 -9.18 -14.30 -8.28
CA SER A 802 -9.62 -13.17 -7.45
C SER A 802 -9.67 -11.87 -8.25
N VAL A 803 -8.70 -11.63 -9.14
CA VAL A 803 -8.69 -10.45 -10.03
C VAL A 803 -9.87 -10.49 -11.00
N LEU A 804 -10.10 -11.61 -11.69
CA LEU A 804 -11.24 -11.78 -12.59
C LEU A 804 -12.59 -11.55 -11.89
N LEU A 805 -12.80 -12.13 -10.71
CA LEU A 805 -14.03 -11.88 -9.93
C LEU A 805 -14.22 -10.39 -9.60
N ARG A 806 -13.13 -9.68 -9.31
CA ARG A 806 -13.17 -8.24 -9.00
C ARG A 806 -13.49 -7.37 -10.20
N THR A 807 -12.99 -7.73 -11.39
CA THR A 807 -13.34 -7.07 -12.67
C THR A 807 -14.83 -7.25 -13.02
N GLY A 808 -15.49 -8.21 -12.37
CA GLY A 808 -16.93 -8.43 -12.43
C GLY A 808 -17.32 -9.77 -13.04
N VAL A 809 -16.37 -10.68 -13.25
CA VAL A 809 -16.70 -12.06 -13.65
C VAL A 809 -17.54 -12.72 -12.56
N GLY A 810 -18.65 -13.35 -12.94
CA GLY A 810 -19.57 -13.96 -11.98
C GLY A 810 -18.97 -15.19 -11.29
N CYS A 811 -18.37 -16.08 -12.08
CA CYS A 811 -17.73 -17.30 -11.62
C CYS A 811 -16.40 -17.56 -12.33
N VAL A 812 -15.41 -18.06 -11.58
CA VAL A 812 -14.15 -18.54 -12.13
C VAL A 812 -13.90 -19.96 -11.68
N VAL A 813 -13.74 -20.89 -12.62
CA VAL A 813 -13.28 -22.25 -12.33
C VAL A 813 -11.77 -22.31 -12.46
N ALA A 814 -11.07 -22.64 -11.38
CA ALA A 814 -9.61 -22.74 -11.38
C ALA A 814 -9.11 -23.84 -10.46
N ALA A 815 -7.91 -24.35 -10.76
CA ALA A 815 -7.24 -25.35 -9.93
C ALA A 815 -6.44 -24.69 -8.80
N LEU A 816 -6.59 -25.19 -7.57
CA LEU A 816 -5.81 -24.73 -6.41
C LEU A 816 -4.36 -25.22 -6.40
N ALA A 817 -4.09 -26.29 -7.14
CA ALA A 817 -2.77 -26.91 -7.26
C ALA A 817 -2.57 -27.39 -8.71
N PRO A 818 -1.32 -27.66 -9.14
CA PRO A 818 -1.04 -28.11 -10.49
C PRO A 818 -1.87 -29.34 -10.89
N LEU A 819 -2.50 -29.26 -12.05
CA LEU A 819 -3.32 -30.31 -12.61
C LEU A 819 -2.57 -30.95 -13.78
N PRO A 820 -2.42 -32.29 -13.83
CA PRO A 820 -1.84 -32.95 -14.99
C PRO A 820 -2.67 -32.69 -16.26
N ASP A 821 -2.00 -32.38 -17.38
CA ASP A 821 -2.63 -31.99 -18.65
C ASP A 821 -3.74 -32.96 -19.12
N GLU A 822 -3.53 -34.28 -18.99
CA GLU A 822 -4.51 -35.30 -19.40
C GLU A 822 -5.77 -35.28 -18.52
N THR A 823 -5.62 -35.00 -17.22
CA THR A 823 -6.73 -34.86 -16.28
C THR A 823 -7.50 -33.56 -16.55
N ALA A 824 -6.78 -32.48 -16.87
CA ALA A 824 -7.36 -31.20 -17.23
C ALA A 824 -8.27 -31.33 -18.47
N LEU A 825 -7.74 -31.89 -19.56
CA LEU A 825 -8.47 -32.17 -20.79
C LEU A 825 -9.77 -32.94 -20.50
N ARG A 826 -9.67 -34.07 -19.79
CA ARG A 826 -10.82 -34.92 -19.47
C ARG A 826 -11.90 -34.17 -18.69
N VAL A 827 -11.51 -33.47 -17.63
CA VAL A 827 -12.46 -32.82 -16.72
C VAL A 827 -13.08 -31.59 -17.39
N MET A 828 -12.29 -30.76 -18.07
CA MET A 828 -12.78 -29.54 -18.71
C MET A 828 -13.72 -29.83 -19.88
N THR A 829 -13.38 -30.78 -20.77
CA THR A 829 -14.27 -31.20 -21.85
C THR A 829 -15.59 -31.76 -21.29
N ARG A 830 -15.53 -32.56 -20.22
CA ARG A 830 -16.72 -33.09 -19.55
C ARG A 830 -17.57 -31.98 -18.90
N THR A 831 -16.94 -31.00 -18.26
CA THR A 831 -17.64 -29.84 -17.70
C THR A 831 -18.35 -29.04 -18.80
N HIS A 832 -17.72 -28.77 -19.94
CA HIS A 832 -18.38 -28.10 -21.07
C HIS A 832 -19.55 -28.89 -21.64
N ALA A 833 -19.45 -30.23 -21.73
CA ALA A 833 -20.55 -31.07 -22.18
C ALA A 833 -21.77 -30.95 -21.24
N LEU A 834 -21.55 -30.95 -19.92
CA LEU A 834 -22.60 -30.76 -18.93
C LEU A 834 -23.20 -29.34 -18.99
N LEU A 835 -22.37 -28.30 -19.17
CA LEU A 835 -22.84 -26.93 -19.36
C LEU A 835 -23.72 -26.77 -20.62
N ARG A 836 -23.37 -27.46 -21.71
CA ARG A 836 -24.18 -27.49 -22.94
C ARG A 836 -25.58 -28.06 -22.68
N ASP A 837 -25.67 -29.03 -21.77
CA ASP A 837 -26.92 -29.65 -21.31
C ASP A 837 -27.61 -28.86 -20.17
N GLU A 838 -27.23 -27.58 -20.00
CA GLU A 838 -27.82 -26.64 -19.04
C GLU A 838 -27.64 -27.07 -17.56
N VAL A 839 -26.65 -27.91 -17.28
CA VAL A 839 -26.26 -28.25 -15.91
C VAL A 839 -25.51 -27.05 -15.29
N PRO A 840 -25.89 -26.56 -14.09
CA PRO A 840 -25.20 -25.45 -13.43
C PRO A 840 -23.71 -25.73 -13.21
N ILE A 841 -22.86 -24.70 -13.30
CA ILE A 841 -21.40 -24.86 -13.28
C ILE A 841 -20.86 -25.63 -12.07
N ALA A 842 -21.36 -25.33 -10.88
CA ALA A 842 -20.93 -25.99 -9.65
C ALA A 842 -21.23 -27.50 -9.65
N THR A 843 -22.38 -27.88 -10.23
CA THR A 843 -22.76 -29.28 -10.43
C THR A 843 -21.91 -29.93 -11.52
N ALA A 844 -21.71 -29.24 -12.65
CA ALA A 844 -20.91 -29.74 -13.76
C ALA A 844 -19.46 -30.06 -13.35
N VAL A 845 -18.82 -29.17 -12.58
CA VAL A 845 -17.47 -29.40 -12.05
C VAL A 845 -17.47 -30.52 -11.00
N ALA A 846 -18.44 -30.54 -10.08
CA ALA A 846 -18.51 -31.60 -9.07
C ALA A 846 -18.70 -32.99 -9.69
N THR A 847 -19.55 -33.12 -10.71
CA THR A 847 -19.75 -34.37 -11.45
C THR A 847 -18.50 -34.77 -12.22
N ALA A 848 -17.93 -33.85 -13.02
CA ALA A 848 -16.76 -34.17 -13.86
C ALA A 848 -15.53 -34.57 -13.03
N THR A 849 -15.28 -33.89 -11.90
CA THR A 849 -14.18 -34.22 -10.99
C THR A 849 -14.39 -35.54 -10.27
N HIS A 850 -15.64 -35.86 -9.90
CA HIS A 850 -15.99 -37.15 -9.30
C HIS A 850 -15.81 -38.32 -10.28
N GLU A 851 -16.34 -38.20 -11.49
CA GLU A 851 -16.16 -39.21 -12.56
C GLU A 851 -14.67 -39.43 -12.87
N ALA A 852 -13.87 -38.36 -12.92
CA ALA A 852 -12.42 -38.46 -13.13
C ALA A 852 -11.71 -39.15 -11.96
N ARG A 853 -12.12 -38.89 -10.72
CA ARG A 853 -11.60 -39.57 -9.53
C ARG A 853 -11.94 -41.06 -9.56
N GLU A 854 -13.16 -41.45 -9.95
CA GLU A 854 -13.53 -42.86 -10.07
C GLU A 854 -12.70 -43.57 -11.15
N ALA A 855 -12.42 -42.89 -12.27
CA ALA A 855 -11.65 -43.45 -13.36
C ALA A 855 -10.15 -43.58 -13.07
N THR A 856 -9.57 -42.65 -12.31
CA THR A 856 -8.10 -42.53 -12.16
C THR A 856 -7.59 -42.74 -10.73
N GLY A 857 -8.49 -42.70 -9.74
CA GLY A 857 -8.15 -42.67 -8.32
C GLY A 857 -7.56 -41.35 -7.83
N ALA A 858 -7.32 -40.37 -8.71
CA ALA A 858 -6.70 -39.09 -8.36
C ALA A 858 -7.77 -38.04 -8.01
N LEU A 859 -7.51 -37.27 -6.94
CA LEU A 859 -8.32 -36.10 -6.61
C LEU A 859 -7.99 -34.94 -7.57
N VAL A 860 -9.02 -34.20 -7.97
CA VAL A 860 -8.90 -33.07 -8.89
C VAL A 860 -9.14 -31.77 -8.10
N PRO A 861 -8.12 -30.91 -7.91
CA PRO A 861 -8.21 -29.71 -7.07
C PRO A 861 -8.91 -28.52 -7.77
N LEU A 862 -10.00 -28.78 -8.50
CA LEU A 862 -10.79 -27.73 -9.16
C LEU A 862 -11.86 -27.17 -8.22
N ILE A 863 -12.01 -25.84 -8.26
CA ILE A 863 -12.99 -25.09 -7.47
C ILE A 863 -13.73 -24.09 -8.35
N CYS A 864 -15.02 -23.93 -8.08
CA CYS A 864 -15.81 -22.80 -8.57
C CYS A 864 -15.68 -21.62 -7.59
N PHE A 865 -14.99 -20.55 -7.98
CA PHE A 865 -14.91 -19.32 -7.21
C PHE A 865 -15.97 -18.32 -7.65
N GLY A 866 -16.55 -17.57 -6.71
CA GLY A 866 -17.54 -16.52 -7.02
C GLY A 866 -18.97 -16.96 -6.71
N ALA A 867 -19.85 -16.94 -7.71
CA ALA A 867 -21.24 -17.37 -7.59
C ALA A 867 -21.57 -18.50 -8.57
N PRO A 868 -22.56 -19.36 -8.27
CA PRO A 868 -23.10 -20.27 -9.28
C PRO A 868 -23.82 -19.43 -10.35
N VAL A 869 -23.16 -19.28 -11.50
CA VAL A 869 -23.72 -18.73 -12.74
C VAL A 869 -24.32 -19.83 -13.59
#